data_AF-A0AAD7P0E9-F1
#
_entry.id   AF-A0AAD7P0E9-F1
#
_cell.length_a   1.000
_cell.length_b   1.000
_cell.length_c   1.000
_cell.angle_alpha   90.00
_cell.angle_beta   90.00
_cell.angle_gamma   90.00
#
_symmetry.space_group_name_H-M   'P 1'
#
loop_
_entity.id
_entity.type
_entity.pdbx_description
1 polymer ?
#
loop_
_entity_poly.entity_id
_entity_poly.type
_entity_poly.pdbx_seq_one_letter_code
_entity_poly.pdbx_strand_id
1 'polypeptide(L)'
;MSWVPTRNAFSKLAPYGFNFFTMFVPNLLHEVELGGWKSLFAHLVRVLFRKMPTFGRSTIRRFHANVSEMKKMAARDFEDILQCAYAAFEGLLPEPHNTIALTLIYVFATWHAYAKLRMHSDSSISSFRSVTTELGSQARHFLKTTCEAYTTYELPQEYNRRAPKLVKDRKAWNLCTYKWHSLGDYPDTIIETGTTDSYSTQTSELWHGLAKKFYSKTNKRQSKRQIANQERRRRVLRAVKRRMAEEAAIEDVNSSTLAAGGNNAVNSSKASKPTSRSKRSLISDDEVLPRTPPRQHHHISESKRTGFRTDDLPDDFPDDPAFTISLDLSLSTNQSNPLFSHLLGRLLGLPWDGDETEFSLQDLADINIVGDRLYTHKVLRINYTTYDLRRDQDTLNPSTHPDFMVLTHEDDAGATPHPYWYGRIISIFHADVRHVGPRSQNRSKVHRMEFVWVRWFGRDLSRSGLGGWKFKRLHRVGFIDADQAFGFLDPAEIIRGCHLIPVFHHGHTCSLLGPSIARHYHGEDNEDYTYYYVNSFVDRDMFMRYSDDAVGHRTSKESRGAPVTMLNTTILDDEEMDVDPPAVPAANIDEEPGPDGEPGEPYSEPEADDSDANESDEENEEEEGEGEEDGDKQVIGGTDEEILDAAGFEEY
;
A
#
# COMPACT_ATOMS: atom_id res chain seq x y z
N MET A 1 26.76 -28.10 -12.68
CA MET A 1 27.57 -27.14 -13.47
C MET A 1 28.19 -27.93 -14.61
N SER A 2 27.97 -27.52 -15.86
CA SER A 2 28.67 -28.10 -17.00
C SER A 2 30.18 -27.88 -16.83
N TRP A 3 30.98 -28.94 -16.96
CA TRP A 3 32.45 -28.88 -16.91
C TRP A 3 33.05 -28.44 -18.25
N VAL A 4 32.21 -28.09 -19.24
CA VAL A 4 32.65 -27.54 -20.52
C VAL A 4 32.76 -26.03 -20.37
N PRO A 5 33.95 -25.41 -20.54
CA PRO A 5 34.08 -23.97 -20.48
C PRO A 5 33.32 -23.33 -21.64
N THR A 6 32.11 -22.85 -21.38
CA THR A 6 31.38 -22.02 -22.34
C THR A 6 32.06 -20.67 -22.42
N ARG A 7 32.79 -20.43 -23.51
CA ARG A 7 33.47 -19.16 -23.74
C ARG A 7 32.41 -18.09 -24.03
N ASN A 8 32.14 -17.26 -23.02
CA ASN A 8 31.16 -16.18 -23.10
C ASN A 8 31.45 -15.26 -24.31
N ALA A 9 30.42 -14.85 -25.06
CA ALA A 9 30.57 -13.98 -26.23
C ALA A 9 31.28 -12.65 -25.90
N PHE A 10 31.11 -12.15 -24.68
CA PHE A 10 31.76 -10.94 -24.17
C PHE A 10 33.22 -11.17 -23.72
N SER A 11 33.73 -12.39 -23.69
CA SER A 11 35.17 -12.66 -23.44
C SER A 11 36.09 -11.98 -24.47
N LYS A 12 35.54 -11.57 -25.63
CA LYS A 12 36.22 -10.75 -26.64
C LYS A 12 36.56 -9.33 -26.17
N LEU A 13 35.93 -8.87 -25.08
CA LEU A 13 36.18 -7.56 -24.49
C LEU A 13 37.35 -7.57 -23.48
N ALA A 14 37.75 -8.75 -22.99
CA ALA A 14 38.84 -8.89 -22.02
C ALA A 14 40.18 -8.27 -22.47
N PRO A 15 40.61 -8.34 -23.76
CA PRO A 15 41.83 -7.68 -24.23
C PRO A 15 41.83 -6.16 -24.08
N TYR A 16 40.65 -5.53 -23.92
CA TYR A 16 40.50 -4.09 -23.70
C TYR A 16 40.51 -3.72 -22.21
N GLY A 17 40.85 -4.66 -21.33
CA GLY A 17 40.85 -4.44 -19.86
C GLY A 17 39.45 -4.43 -19.25
N PHE A 18 38.43 -4.83 -20.01
CA PHE A 18 37.04 -4.82 -19.55
C PHE A 18 36.65 -6.16 -18.94
N ASN A 19 36.28 -6.16 -17.66
CA ASN A 19 35.75 -7.33 -16.97
C ASN A 19 34.25 -7.48 -17.27
N PHE A 20 33.88 -8.32 -18.23
CA PHE A 20 32.48 -8.47 -18.63
C PHE A 20 31.57 -9.03 -17.53
N PHE A 21 32.10 -9.59 -16.44
CA PHE A 21 31.28 -9.99 -15.29
C PHE A 21 30.64 -8.80 -14.57
N THR A 22 31.24 -7.61 -14.65
CA THR A 22 30.67 -6.38 -14.07
C THR A 22 29.52 -5.81 -14.90
N MET A 23 29.17 -6.43 -16.04
CA MET A 23 27.99 -6.04 -16.82
C MET A 23 26.69 -6.62 -16.27
N PHE A 24 26.77 -7.73 -15.51
CA PHE A 24 25.59 -8.45 -15.08
C PHE A 24 25.10 -7.88 -13.76
N VAL A 25 23.90 -7.33 -13.77
CA VAL A 25 23.20 -6.81 -12.60
C VAL A 25 22.01 -7.71 -12.28
N PRO A 26 21.68 -7.91 -10.99
CA PRO A 26 20.56 -8.76 -10.63
C PRO A 26 19.24 -8.09 -11.01
N ASN A 27 18.23 -8.90 -11.33
CA ASN A 27 16.96 -8.43 -11.84
C ASN A 27 15.81 -8.59 -10.84
N LEU A 28 15.34 -7.49 -10.26
CA LEU A 28 14.33 -7.52 -9.19
C LEU A 28 13.04 -8.25 -9.63
N LEU A 29 12.57 -7.98 -10.83
CA LEU A 29 11.33 -8.56 -11.35
C LEU A 29 11.47 -10.08 -11.56
N HIS A 30 12.52 -10.55 -12.23
CA HIS A 30 12.65 -11.96 -12.60
C HIS A 30 13.21 -12.85 -11.49
N GLU A 31 14.12 -12.31 -10.68
CA GLU A 31 14.82 -13.05 -9.62
C GLU A 31 14.07 -13.00 -8.31
N VAL A 32 13.44 -11.86 -7.97
CA VAL A 32 12.78 -11.68 -6.68
C VAL A 32 11.27 -11.85 -6.83
N GLU A 33 10.58 -10.98 -7.58
CA GLU A 33 9.11 -10.98 -7.65
C GLU A 33 8.57 -12.27 -8.28
N LEU A 34 8.96 -12.57 -9.52
CA LEU A 34 8.61 -13.81 -10.23
C LEU A 34 9.45 -15.03 -9.81
N GLY A 35 10.41 -14.82 -8.93
CA GLY A 35 11.43 -15.78 -8.56
C GLY A 35 11.32 -16.25 -7.12
N GLY A 36 12.12 -15.64 -6.24
CA GLY A 36 12.17 -15.95 -4.82
C GLY A 36 10.81 -15.83 -4.14
N TRP A 37 10.11 -14.71 -4.33
CA TRP A 37 8.82 -14.45 -3.71
C TRP A 37 7.74 -15.39 -4.25
N LYS A 38 7.55 -15.48 -5.58
CA LYS A 38 6.60 -16.43 -6.18
C LYS A 38 6.79 -17.86 -5.68
N SER A 39 8.05 -18.30 -5.56
CA SER A 39 8.39 -19.63 -5.03
C SER A 39 7.98 -19.80 -3.57
N LEU A 40 8.31 -18.82 -2.72
CA LEU A 40 7.91 -18.80 -1.31
C LEU A 40 6.39 -18.77 -1.15
N PHE A 41 5.70 -17.84 -1.82
CA PHE A 41 4.25 -17.70 -1.78
C PHE A 41 3.54 -19.00 -2.21
N ALA A 42 3.95 -19.59 -3.34
CA ALA A 42 3.40 -20.87 -3.78
C ALA A 42 3.61 -21.98 -2.73
N HIS A 43 4.72 -21.96 -2.01
CA HIS A 43 4.96 -22.94 -0.95
C HIS A 43 4.12 -22.69 0.29
N LEU A 44 3.99 -21.43 0.74
CA LEU A 44 3.10 -21.03 1.83
C LEU A 44 1.65 -21.48 1.55
N VAL A 45 1.17 -21.26 0.33
CA VAL A 45 -0.15 -21.72 -0.11
C VAL A 45 -0.26 -23.25 -0.05
N ARG A 46 0.75 -24.01 -0.50
CA ARG A 46 0.75 -25.49 -0.38
C ARG A 46 0.67 -25.98 1.06
N VAL A 47 1.34 -25.30 1.99
CA VAL A 47 1.27 -25.63 3.42
C VAL A 47 -0.17 -25.44 3.93
N LEU A 48 -0.86 -24.38 3.50
CA LEU A 48 -2.25 -24.10 3.88
C LEU A 48 -3.26 -25.09 3.29
N PHE A 49 -3.12 -25.48 2.01
CA PHE A 49 -4.05 -26.42 1.37
C PHE A 49 -4.11 -27.80 2.05
N ARG A 50 -3.12 -28.16 2.87
CA ARG A 50 -3.14 -29.39 3.68
C ARG A 50 -4.09 -29.30 4.89
N LYS A 51 -4.39 -28.10 5.39
CA LYS A 51 -5.33 -27.88 6.50
C LYS A 51 -6.80 -27.83 6.07
N MET A 52 -7.09 -27.71 4.78
CA MET A 52 -8.47 -27.73 4.30
C MET A 52 -8.97 -29.18 4.18
N PRO A 53 -10.03 -29.59 4.90
CA PRO A 53 -10.68 -30.86 4.60
C PRO A 53 -11.22 -30.85 3.17
N THR A 54 -11.08 -31.95 2.44
CA THR A 54 -11.65 -32.08 1.09
C THR A 54 -13.17 -32.03 1.19
N PHE A 55 -13.80 -30.98 0.66
CA PHE A 55 -15.26 -30.87 0.62
C PHE A 55 -15.81 -31.24 -0.77
N GLY A 56 -16.22 -32.51 -0.92
CA GLY A 56 -17.15 -32.98 -1.96
C GLY A 56 -16.73 -32.80 -3.44
N ARG A 57 -17.40 -33.54 -4.33
CA ARG A 57 -17.35 -33.27 -5.77
C ARG A 57 -18.32 -32.13 -6.06
N SER A 58 -17.79 -31.00 -6.54
CA SER A 58 -18.50 -29.87 -7.16
C SER A 58 -19.47 -29.03 -6.31
N THR A 59 -18.99 -28.01 -5.58
CA THR A 59 -19.75 -26.74 -5.34
C THR A 59 -18.86 -25.57 -4.82
N ILE A 60 -17.93 -25.01 -5.61
CA ILE A 60 -17.45 -23.64 -5.40
C ILE A 60 -17.31 -22.94 -6.77
N ARG A 61 -18.08 -21.86 -6.97
CA ARG A 61 -17.92 -20.81 -8.01
C ARG A 61 -17.82 -19.49 -7.24
N ARG A 62 -17.13 -18.41 -7.63
CA ARG A 62 -16.03 -18.08 -8.54
C ARG A 62 -15.45 -16.80 -7.90
N PHE A 63 -14.21 -16.80 -7.43
CA PHE A 63 -13.50 -15.53 -7.26
C PHE A 63 -13.07 -15.07 -8.65
N HIS A 64 -13.23 -13.79 -8.99
CA HIS A 64 -12.92 -13.29 -10.34
C HIS A 64 -11.41 -13.44 -10.68
N ALA A 65 -10.56 -13.53 -9.65
CA ALA A 65 -9.26 -14.18 -9.69
C ALA A 65 -8.94 -14.69 -8.28
N ASN A 66 -8.79 -16.00 -8.10
CA ASN A 66 -8.35 -16.57 -6.83
C ASN A 66 -6.82 -16.43 -6.75
N VAL A 67 -6.31 -15.58 -5.86
CA VAL A 67 -4.87 -15.36 -5.68
C VAL A 67 -4.13 -16.67 -5.35
N SER A 68 -4.78 -17.57 -4.61
CA SER A 68 -4.21 -18.89 -4.28
C SER A 68 -4.14 -19.84 -5.49
N GLU A 69 -4.91 -19.59 -6.56
CA GLU A 69 -4.79 -20.31 -7.84
C GLU A 69 -3.62 -19.81 -8.67
N MET A 70 -3.14 -18.59 -8.44
CA MET A 70 -2.01 -17.99 -9.16
C MET A 70 -2.20 -17.92 -10.70
N LYS A 71 -3.45 -17.77 -11.15
CA LYS A 71 -3.84 -17.77 -12.57
C LYS A 71 -3.73 -16.38 -13.20
N LYS A 72 -3.11 -16.29 -14.38
CA LYS A 72 -2.98 -15.06 -15.20
C LYS A 72 -2.39 -13.86 -14.43
N MET A 73 -1.46 -14.12 -13.52
CA MET A 73 -0.81 -13.06 -12.73
C MET A 73 0.45 -12.53 -13.45
N ALA A 74 0.55 -11.22 -13.54
CA ALA A 74 1.74 -10.50 -13.96
C ALA A 74 2.70 -10.29 -12.77
N ALA A 75 3.94 -9.86 -13.05
CA ALA A 75 4.92 -9.60 -11.99
C ALA A 75 4.45 -8.59 -10.94
N ARG A 76 3.79 -7.50 -11.38
CA ARG A 76 3.21 -6.49 -10.50
C ARG A 76 2.23 -7.07 -9.47
N ASP A 77 1.48 -8.10 -9.84
CA ASP A 77 0.50 -8.71 -8.93
C ASP A 77 1.23 -9.43 -7.79
N PHE A 78 2.43 -10.00 -8.06
CA PHE A 78 3.25 -10.62 -7.02
C PHE A 78 3.81 -9.62 -6.01
N GLU A 79 4.17 -8.43 -6.47
CA GLU A 79 4.53 -7.32 -5.57
C GLU A 79 3.35 -6.97 -4.64
N ASP A 80 2.17 -6.71 -5.21
CA ASP A 80 0.98 -6.33 -4.42
C ASP A 80 0.61 -7.42 -3.41
N ILE A 81 0.75 -8.69 -3.79
CA ILE A 81 0.56 -9.84 -2.90
C ILE A 81 1.56 -9.81 -1.74
N LEU A 82 2.84 -9.50 -1.98
CA LEU A 82 3.84 -9.41 -0.91
C LEU A 82 3.46 -8.32 0.10
N GLN A 83 3.07 -7.15 -0.38
CA GLN A 83 2.71 -6.01 0.47
C GLN A 83 1.49 -6.29 1.37
N CYS A 84 0.59 -7.18 0.95
CA CYS A 84 -0.62 -7.54 1.70
C CYS A 84 -0.54 -8.91 2.41
N ALA A 85 0.48 -9.72 2.12
CA ALA A 85 0.56 -11.11 2.58
C ALA A 85 0.55 -11.23 4.10
N TYR A 86 1.16 -10.29 4.83
CA TYR A 86 1.23 -10.37 6.29
C TYR A 86 -0.15 -10.51 6.93
N ALA A 87 -1.09 -9.61 6.60
CA ALA A 87 -2.45 -9.64 7.13
C ALA A 87 -3.23 -10.87 6.64
N ALA A 88 -2.99 -11.30 5.40
CA ALA A 88 -3.69 -12.43 4.80
C ALA A 88 -3.29 -13.78 5.40
N PHE A 89 -2.04 -13.94 5.85
CA PHE A 89 -1.54 -15.19 6.41
C PHE A 89 -1.69 -15.31 7.92
N GLU A 90 -2.06 -14.23 8.62
CA GLU A 90 -2.17 -14.25 10.08
C GLU A 90 -3.24 -15.23 10.56
N GLY A 91 -2.85 -16.09 11.51
CA GLY A 91 -3.73 -17.05 12.15
C GLY A 91 -4.10 -18.25 11.28
N LEU A 92 -3.54 -18.37 10.07
CA LEU A 92 -3.83 -19.51 9.20
C LEU A 92 -3.05 -20.78 9.58
N LEU A 93 -1.88 -20.63 10.18
CA LEU A 93 -1.06 -21.73 10.69
C LEU A 93 -1.20 -21.86 12.23
N PRO A 94 -0.95 -23.04 12.82
CA PRO A 94 -0.85 -23.14 14.26
C PRO A 94 0.51 -22.58 14.70
N GLU A 95 0.62 -22.14 15.95
CA GLU A 95 1.94 -21.85 16.51
C GLU A 95 2.77 -23.15 16.62
N PRO A 96 4.11 -23.07 16.47
CA PRO A 96 4.93 -21.87 16.23
C PRO A 96 4.99 -21.43 14.74
N HIS A 97 4.42 -22.21 13.83
CA HIS A 97 4.58 -22.03 12.38
C HIS A 97 3.97 -20.74 11.83
N ASN A 98 2.90 -20.25 12.48
CA ASN A 98 2.30 -18.96 12.16
C ASN A 98 3.27 -17.81 12.38
N THR A 99 3.87 -17.72 13.57
CA THR A 99 4.89 -16.70 13.86
C THR A 99 6.06 -16.79 12.87
N ILE A 100 6.58 -18.00 12.60
CA ILE A 100 7.71 -18.18 11.67
C ILE A 100 7.33 -17.69 10.25
N ALA A 101 6.15 -18.03 9.76
CA ALA A 101 5.71 -17.61 8.43
C ALA A 101 5.53 -16.09 8.33
N LEU A 102 4.87 -15.47 9.33
CA LEU A 102 4.66 -14.03 9.38
C LEU A 102 5.97 -13.26 9.50
N THR A 103 6.90 -13.74 10.33
CA THR A 103 8.25 -13.17 10.44
C THR A 103 8.99 -13.24 9.11
N LEU A 104 8.95 -14.38 8.41
CA LEU A 104 9.58 -14.52 7.10
C LEU A 104 8.95 -13.56 6.06
N ILE A 105 7.63 -13.46 6.01
CA ILE A 105 6.92 -12.53 5.11
C ILE A 105 7.33 -11.09 5.40
N TYR A 106 7.34 -10.69 6.67
CA TYR A 106 7.74 -9.34 7.08
C TYR A 106 9.17 -9.03 6.63
N VAL A 107 10.13 -9.91 6.94
CA VAL A 107 11.54 -9.70 6.58
C VAL A 107 11.74 -9.68 5.06
N PHE A 108 10.99 -10.50 4.31
CA PHE A 108 11.01 -10.47 2.86
C PHE A 108 10.47 -9.13 2.31
N ALA A 109 9.34 -8.65 2.83
CA ALA A 109 8.77 -7.36 2.44
C ALA A 109 9.72 -6.20 2.76
N THR A 110 10.39 -6.24 3.91
CA THR A 110 11.45 -5.32 4.28
C THR A 110 12.61 -5.33 3.28
N TRP A 111 13.10 -6.53 2.93
CA TRP A 111 14.18 -6.68 1.94
C TRP A 111 13.79 -6.08 0.59
N HIS A 112 12.57 -6.40 0.12
CA HIS A 112 12.04 -5.89 -1.15
C HIS A 112 11.88 -4.37 -1.13
N ALA A 113 11.41 -3.80 -0.03
CA ALA A 113 11.30 -2.34 0.13
C ALA A 113 12.66 -1.65 0.01
N TYR A 114 13.72 -2.18 0.64
CA TYR A 114 15.08 -1.67 0.46
C TYR A 114 15.57 -1.79 -0.98
N ALA A 115 15.36 -2.95 -1.61
CA ALA A 115 15.78 -3.18 -2.99
C ALA A 115 15.12 -2.19 -3.97
N LYS A 116 13.92 -1.70 -3.65
CA LYS A 116 13.17 -0.73 -4.48
C LYS A 116 13.51 0.73 -4.21
N LEU A 117 14.34 1.07 -3.22
CA LEU A 117 14.64 2.49 -2.97
C LEU A 117 15.34 3.14 -4.18
N ARG A 118 15.05 4.43 -4.39
CA ARG A 118 15.63 5.32 -5.43
C ARG A 118 16.82 6.11 -4.92
N MET A 119 16.97 6.16 -3.62
CA MET A 119 18.02 6.89 -2.94
C MET A 119 18.46 6.08 -1.73
N HIS A 120 19.76 5.89 -1.61
CA HIS A 120 20.38 5.19 -0.51
C HIS A 120 21.44 6.08 0.14
N SER A 121 21.45 6.06 1.46
CA SER A 121 22.56 6.48 2.32
C SER A 121 23.44 5.27 2.70
N ASP A 122 24.59 5.51 3.30
CA ASP A 122 25.45 4.46 3.85
C ASP A 122 24.73 3.60 4.91
N SER A 123 23.90 4.22 5.75
CA SER A 123 23.06 3.58 6.77
C SER A 123 22.00 2.66 6.15
N SER A 124 21.33 3.12 5.10
CA SER A 124 20.31 2.31 4.40
C SER A 124 20.93 1.09 3.72
N ILE A 125 22.12 1.21 3.13
CA ILE A 125 22.84 0.08 2.53
C ILE A 125 23.30 -0.91 3.59
N SER A 126 23.82 -0.42 4.72
CA SER A 126 24.19 -1.26 5.86
C SER A 126 22.99 -2.05 6.41
N SER A 127 21.85 -1.38 6.53
CA SER A 127 20.58 -1.99 6.93
C SER A 127 20.12 -3.02 5.90
N PHE A 128 20.25 -2.71 4.61
CA PHE A 128 19.90 -3.62 3.53
C PHE A 128 20.74 -4.91 3.57
N ARG A 129 22.07 -4.82 3.72
CA ARG A 129 22.95 -5.98 3.90
C ARG A 129 22.57 -6.83 5.12
N SER A 130 22.21 -6.17 6.22
CA SER A 130 21.78 -6.84 7.45
C SER A 130 20.46 -7.60 7.24
N VAL A 131 19.48 -6.96 6.60
CA VAL A 131 18.20 -7.58 6.24
C VAL A 131 18.40 -8.73 5.26
N THR A 132 19.34 -8.66 4.31
CA THR A 132 19.67 -9.79 3.42
C THR A 132 20.14 -11.02 4.20
N THR A 133 21.02 -10.81 5.18
CA THR A 133 21.49 -11.89 6.06
C THR A 133 20.35 -12.48 6.88
N GLU A 134 19.50 -11.62 7.44
CA GLU A 134 18.34 -12.00 8.22
C GLU A 134 17.30 -12.77 7.39
N LEU A 135 17.03 -12.34 6.16
CA LEU A 135 16.12 -13.01 5.23
C LEU A 135 16.60 -14.44 4.94
N GLY A 136 17.90 -14.62 4.69
CA GLY A 136 18.48 -15.94 4.51
C GLY A 136 18.35 -16.81 5.77
N SER A 137 18.52 -16.22 6.96
CA SER A 137 18.36 -16.92 8.24
C SER A 137 16.91 -17.38 8.46
N GLN A 138 15.95 -16.48 8.30
CA GLN A 138 14.52 -16.77 8.47
C GLN A 138 14.01 -17.77 7.43
N ALA A 139 14.48 -17.68 6.18
CA ALA A 139 14.14 -18.65 5.14
C ALA A 139 14.63 -20.06 5.50
N ARG A 140 15.87 -20.21 5.99
CA ARG A 140 16.39 -21.50 6.46
C ARG A 140 15.65 -22.01 7.69
N HIS A 141 15.30 -21.12 8.62
CA HIS A 141 14.52 -21.50 9.81
C HIS A 141 13.12 -22.01 9.44
N PHE A 142 12.44 -21.34 8.51
CA PHE A 142 11.16 -21.79 7.97
C PHE A 142 11.27 -23.13 7.25
N LEU A 143 12.34 -23.34 6.46
CA LEU A 143 12.61 -24.63 5.80
C LEU A 143 12.79 -25.76 6.81
N LYS A 144 13.64 -25.56 7.82
CA LYS A 144 13.97 -26.59 8.83
C LYS A 144 12.80 -26.87 9.78
N THR A 145 12.00 -25.86 10.12
CA THR A 145 10.98 -26.00 11.18
C THR A 145 9.60 -26.24 10.59
N THR A 146 9.17 -25.38 9.66
CA THR A 146 7.82 -25.46 9.08
C THR A 146 7.79 -26.43 7.90
N CYS A 147 8.68 -26.33 6.92
CA CYS A 147 8.60 -27.23 5.76
C CYS A 147 8.85 -28.71 6.13
N GLU A 148 9.64 -29.01 7.17
CA GLU A 148 9.81 -30.38 7.67
C GLU A 148 8.54 -30.92 8.35
N ALA A 149 7.79 -30.06 9.06
CA ALA A 149 6.53 -30.45 9.70
C ALA A 149 5.38 -30.69 8.70
N TYR A 150 5.42 -30.06 7.53
CA TYR A 150 4.37 -30.16 6.50
C TYR A 150 4.86 -30.83 5.22
N THR A 151 4.34 -32.02 4.94
CA THR A 151 4.47 -32.62 3.61
C THR A 151 3.56 -31.88 2.62
N THR A 152 4.18 -31.23 1.64
CA THR A 152 3.50 -30.47 0.58
C THR A 152 3.51 -31.22 -0.76
N TYR A 153 2.46 -30.99 -1.55
CA TYR A 153 2.26 -31.58 -2.88
C TYR A 153 2.04 -30.48 -3.92
N GLU A 154 2.15 -30.84 -5.19
CA GLU A 154 1.74 -29.98 -6.31
C GLU A 154 0.34 -29.38 -6.10
N LEU A 155 0.20 -28.09 -6.41
CA LEU A 155 -1.10 -27.44 -6.44
C LEU A 155 -1.97 -28.10 -7.53
N PRO A 156 -3.31 -28.13 -7.40
CA PRO A 156 -4.19 -28.76 -8.39
C PRO A 156 -3.91 -28.36 -9.85
N GLN A 157 -3.55 -27.10 -10.09
CA GLN A 157 -3.18 -26.62 -11.42
C GLN A 157 -1.83 -27.17 -11.91
N GLU A 158 -0.82 -27.28 -11.05
CA GLU A 158 0.49 -27.83 -11.42
C GLU A 158 0.34 -29.29 -11.87
N TYR A 159 -0.51 -30.03 -11.16
CA TYR A 159 -0.91 -31.37 -11.53
C TYR A 159 -1.68 -31.41 -12.86
N ASN A 160 -2.67 -30.52 -13.06
CA ASN A 160 -3.48 -30.47 -14.29
C ASN A 160 -2.68 -30.06 -15.54
N ARG A 161 -1.61 -29.25 -15.40
CA ARG A 161 -0.73 -28.85 -16.51
C ARG A 161 0.22 -29.97 -16.93
N ARG A 162 0.50 -30.90 -16.03
CA ARG A 162 1.31 -32.08 -16.32
C ARG A 162 0.43 -33.12 -17.00
N ALA A 163 0.96 -33.80 -18.03
CA ALA A 163 0.28 -34.94 -18.65
C ALA A 163 -0.24 -35.91 -17.55
N PRO A 164 -1.47 -36.44 -17.68
CA PRO A 164 -2.21 -37.01 -16.56
C PRO A 164 -1.49 -38.22 -15.96
N LYS A 165 -0.80 -38.01 -14.84
CA LYS A 165 -0.28 -39.07 -13.97
C LYS A 165 -1.28 -39.36 -12.86
N LEU A 166 -1.38 -40.59 -12.37
CA LEU A 166 -2.37 -40.99 -11.35
C LEU A 166 -2.11 -40.41 -9.94
N VAL A 167 -0.96 -39.75 -9.68
CA VAL A 167 -0.55 -39.31 -8.34
C VAL A 167 0.05 -37.89 -8.41
N LYS A 168 -0.27 -37.04 -7.42
CA LYS A 168 0.37 -35.72 -7.24
C LYS A 168 1.79 -35.90 -6.71
N ASP A 169 2.76 -35.25 -7.32
CA ASP A 169 4.14 -35.33 -6.84
C ASP A 169 4.34 -34.50 -5.56
N ARG A 170 5.21 -35.00 -4.68
CA ARG A 170 5.66 -34.24 -3.50
C ARG A 170 6.48 -33.04 -3.97
N LYS A 171 6.22 -31.87 -3.39
CA LYS A 171 6.94 -30.64 -3.72
C LYS A 171 7.64 -30.05 -2.51
N ALA A 172 8.96 -30.22 -2.44
CA ALA A 172 9.79 -29.54 -1.45
C ALA A 172 10.08 -28.09 -1.88
N TRP A 173 10.28 -27.21 -0.91
CA TRP A 173 10.80 -25.87 -1.16
C TRP A 173 12.32 -25.92 -1.29
N ASN A 174 12.88 -25.24 -2.31
CA ASN A 174 14.30 -25.25 -2.60
C ASN A 174 14.88 -23.84 -2.48
N LEU A 175 15.82 -23.66 -1.55
CA LEU A 175 16.58 -22.42 -1.38
C LEU A 175 17.88 -22.40 -2.20
N CYS A 176 18.38 -23.56 -2.63
CA CYS A 176 19.60 -23.69 -3.43
C CYS A 176 19.32 -23.36 -4.91
N THR A 177 18.90 -22.13 -5.17
CA THR A 177 18.65 -21.61 -6.52
C THR A 177 19.41 -20.31 -6.69
N TYR A 178 19.84 -20.02 -7.92
CA TYR A 178 20.49 -18.75 -8.24
C TYR A 178 19.69 -17.54 -7.72
N LYS A 179 18.37 -17.55 -7.88
CA LYS A 179 17.46 -16.47 -7.48
C LYS A 179 17.51 -16.11 -5.98
N TRP A 180 17.75 -17.10 -5.12
CA TRP A 180 17.90 -16.86 -3.68
C TRP A 180 19.32 -16.41 -3.32
N HIS A 181 20.32 -16.90 -4.05
CA HIS A 181 21.71 -16.53 -3.83
C HIS A 181 22.03 -15.12 -4.34
N SER A 182 21.37 -14.67 -5.42
CA SER A 182 21.56 -13.33 -5.98
C SER A 182 21.00 -12.20 -5.11
N LEU A 183 20.17 -12.52 -4.11
CA LEU A 183 19.71 -11.53 -3.11
C LEU A 183 20.88 -10.84 -2.38
N GLY A 184 22.00 -11.57 -2.23
CA GLY A 184 23.26 -11.06 -1.67
C GLY A 184 23.89 -9.93 -2.46
N ASP A 185 23.67 -9.91 -3.78
CA ASP A 185 24.41 -9.05 -4.71
C ASP A 185 23.76 -7.66 -4.86
N TYR A 186 22.51 -7.48 -4.44
CA TYR A 186 21.77 -6.22 -4.59
C TYR A 186 22.44 -5.02 -3.90
N PRO A 187 22.82 -5.08 -2.61
CA PRO A 187 23.40 -3.91 -1.94
C PRO A 187 24.67 -3.42 -2.62
N ASP A 188 25.55 -4.34 -3.05
CA ASP A 188 26.82 -4.00 -3.69
C ASP A 188 26.58 -3.52 -5.13
N THR A 189 25.67 -4.16 -5.87
CA THR A 189 25.30 -3.70 -7.21
C THR A 189 24.70 -2.30 -7.19
N ILE A 190 23.92 -1.96 -6.16
CA ILE A 190 23.35 -0.61 -5.99
C ILE A 190 24.44 0.44 -5.79
N ILE A 191 25.50 0.13 -5.04
CA ILE A 191 26.64 1.02 -4.87
C ILE A 191 27.40 1.19 -6.20
N GLU A 192 27.61 0.11 -6.93
CA GLU A 192 28.45 0.12 -8.14
C GLU A 192 27.74 0.74 -9.35
N THR A 193 26.44 0.47 -9.51
CA THR A 193 25.69 0.76 -10.75
C THR A 193 24.49 1.70 -10.54
N GLY A 194 24.14 2.02 -9.30
CA GLY A 194 22.98 2.82 -8.93
C GLY A 194 21.74 1.98 -8.60
N THR A 195 20.63 2.64 -8.27
CA THR A 195 19.40 1.98 -7.81
C THR A 195 18.75 1.12 -8.90
N THR A 196 17.93 0.15 -8.51
CA THR A 196 17.27 -0.81 -9.43
C THR A 196 16.48 -0.15 -10.56
N ASP A 197 15.96 1.07 -10.34
CA ASP A 197 15.24 1.82 -11.38
C ASP A 197 16.10 2.07 -12.64
N SER A 198 17.43 2.12 -12.52
CA SER A 198 18.35 2.36 -13.63
C SER A 198 18.50 1.16 -14.58
N TYR A 199 18.22 -0.06 -14.11
CA TYR A 199 18.42 -1.30 -14.87
C TYR A 199 17.25 -2.28 -14.77
N SER A 200 16.10 -1.82 -14.27
CA SER A 200 14.89 -2.64 -14.15
C SER A 200 14.33 -3.02 -15.52
N THR A 201 13.98 -4.30 -15.69
CA THR A 201 13.27 -4.78 -16.88
C THR A 201 11.76 -4.61 -16.80
N GLN A 202 11.20 -4.07 -15.70
CA GLN A 202 9.78 -3.73 -15.63
C GLN A 202 9.38 -2.81 -16.79
N THR A 203 10.21 -1.82 -17.09
CA THR A 203 9.91 -0.85 -18.14
C THR A 203 9.89 -1.49 -19.52
N SER A 204 10.85 -2.38 -19.82
CA SER A 204 10.85 -3.10 -21.10
C SER A 204 9.66 -4.06 -21.20
N GLU A 205 9.27 -4.73 -20.11
CA GLU A 205 8.09 -5.61 -20.08
C GLU A 205 6.78 -4.84 -20.33
N LEU A 206 6.61 -3.65 -19.74
CA LEU A 206 5.47 -2.77 -20.02
C LEU A 206 5.41 -2.36 -21.49
N TRP A 207 6.56 -2.02 -22.08
CA TRP A 207 6.67 -1.75 -23.52
C TRP A 207 6.31 -2.96 -24.39
N HIS A 208 6.70 -4.16 -23.98
CA HIS A 208 6.30 -5.40 -24.65
C HIS A 208 4.79 -5.61 -24.62
N GLY A 209 4.12 -5.32 -23.50
CA GLY A 209 2.65 -5.35 -23.39
C GLY A 209 1.98 -4.42 -24.40
N LEU A 210 2.50 -3.19 -24.54
CA LEU A 210 2.00 -2.23 -25.52
C LEU A 210 2.23 -2.70 -26.97
N ALA A 211 3.41 -3.25 -27.27
CA ALA A 211 3.73 -3.78 -28.59
C ALA A 211 2.79 -4.95 -28.97
N LYS A 212 2.43 -5.83 -28.01
CA LYS A 212 1.43 -6.90 -28.21
C LYS A 212 0.04 -6.33 -28.50
N LYS A 213 -0.40 -5.28 -27.78
CA LYS A 213 -1.67 -4.56 -28.06
C LYS A 213 -1.69 -3.92 -29.44
N PHE A 214 -0.55 -3.42 -29.95
CA PHE A 214 -0.47 -2.93 -31.33
C PHE A 214 -0.47 -4.08 -32.34
N TYR A 215 0.25 -5.17 -32.05
CA TYR A 215 0.32 -6.34 -32.91
C TYR A 215 -1.06 -6.96 -33.16
N SER A 216 -1.89 -7.10 -32.12
CA SER A 216 -3.27 -7.61 -32.26
C SER A 216 -4.15 -6.74 -33.18
N LYS A 217 -3.82 -5.44 -33.30
CA LYS A 217 -4.48 -4.49 -34.21
C LYS A 217 -3.86 -4.45 -35.61
N THR A 218 -2.88 -5.29 -35.91
CA THR A 218 -2.31 -5.42 -37.26
C THR A 218 -2.95 -6.56 -38.04
N ASN A 219 -2.88 -6.51 -39.37
CA ASN A 219 -3.26 -7.66 -40.20
C ASN A 219 -2.16 -8.76 -40.26
N LYS A 220 -1.21 -8.75 -39.32
CA LYS A 220 -0.04 -9.65 -39.20
C LYS A 220 0.94 -9.66 -40.40
N ARG A 221 0.73 -8.87 -41.47
CA ARG A 221 1.67 -8.71 -42.59
C ARG A 221 2.57 -7.49 -42.42
N GLN A 222 3.89 -7.66 -42.46
CA GLN A 222 4.84 -6.57 -42.16
C GLN A 222 4.48 -5.81 -40.87
N SER A 223 4.11 -6.56 -39.83
CA SER A 223 3.56 -6.05 -38.56
C SER A 223 4.41 -4.94 -37.94
N LYS A 224 5.75 -5.04 -38.01
CA LYS A 224 6.68 -4.01 -37.53
C LYS A 224 6.37 -2.61 -38.07
N ARG A 225 6.09 -2.48 -39.37
CA ARG A 225 5.76 -1.18 -40.01
C ARG A 225 4.39 -0.67 -39.56
N GLN A 226 3.43 -1.56 -39.34
CA GLN A 226 2.09 -1.20 -38.88
C GLN A 226 2.11 -0.73 -37.43
N ILE A 227 2.85 -1.43 -36.57
CA ILE A 227 3.09 -1.04 -35.17
C ILE A 227 3.73 0.35 -35.13
N ALA A 228 4.79 0.59 -35.91
CA ALA A 228 5.44 1.91 -35.99
C ALA A 228 4.48 3.02 -36.46
N ASN A 229 3.60 2.73 -37.43
CA ASN A 229 2.58 3.69 -37.87
C ASN A 229 1.52 3.96 -36.78
N GLN A 230 1.11 2.94 -36.02
CA GLN A 230 0.17 3.09 -34.92
C GLN A 230 0.78 3.93 -33.79
N GLU A 231 2.03 3.67 -33.41
CA GLU A 231 2.78 4.48 -32.44
C GLU A 231 2.89 5.93 -32.91
N ARG A 232 3.27 6.17 -34.18
CA ARG A 232 3.36 7.51 -34.74
C ARG A 232 2.03 8.26 -34.70
N ARG A 233 0.93 7.60 -35.08
CA ARG A 233 -0.42 8.20 -35.01
C ARG A 233 -0.79 8.55 -33.58
N ARG A 234 -0.52 7.65 -32.63
CA ARG A 234 -0.75 7.87 -31.21
C ARG A 234 0.05 9.05 -30.68
N ARG A 235 1.34 9.15 -31.05
CA ARG A 235 2.22 10.27 -30.69
C ARG A 235 1.65 11.61 -31.16
N VAL A 236 1.17 11.67 -32.40
CA VAL A 236 0.52 12.89 -32.95
C VAL A 236 -0.76 13.23 -32.18
N LEU A 237 -1.62 12.25 -31.90
CA LEU A 237 -2.85 12.48 -31.14
C LEU A 237 -2.57 12.97 -29.71
N ARG A 238 -1.53 12.45 -29.05
CA ARG A 238 -1.09 12.92 -27.73
C ARG A 238 -0.59 14.36 -27.79
N ALA A 239 0.22 14.72 -28.78
CA ALA A 239 0.69 16.09 -28.97
C ALA A 239 -0.48 17.07 -29.20
N VAL A 240 -1.50 16.66 -29.96
CA VAL A 240 -2.71 17.47 -30.15
C VAL A 240 -3.50 17.62 -28.85
N LYS A 241 -3.72 16.53 -28.10
CA LYS A 241 -4.40 16.59 -26.79
C LYS A 241 -3.67 17.51 -25.80
N ARG A 242 -2.33 17.47 -25.78
CA ARG A 242 -1.53 18.38 -24.94
C ARG A 242 -1.73 19.84 -25.33
N ARG A 243 -1.60 20.16 -26.62
CA ARG A 243 -1.84 21.53 -27.10
C ARG A 243 -3.23 22.03 -26.76
N MET A 244 -4.26 21.20 -26.95
CA MET A 244 -5.64 21.54 -26.55
C MET A 244 -5.78 21.77 -25.05
N ALA A 245 -5.10 20.97 -24.22
CA ALA A 245 -5.10 21.15 -22.76
C ALA A 245 -4.33 22.40 -22.32
N GLU A 246 -3.21 22.71 -22.97
CA GLU A 246 -2.43 23.94 -22.75
C GLU A 246 -3.23 25.17 -23.18
N GLU A 247 -3.87 25.13 -24.35
CA GLU A 247 -4.76 26.19 -24.85
C GLU A 247 -5.93 26.41 -23.87
N ALA A 248 -6.59 25.35 -23.40
CA ALA A 248 -7.65 25.44 -22.40
C ALA A 248 -7.16 26.00 -21.07
N ALA A 249 -5.97 25.61 -20.60
CA ALA A 249 -5.37 26.15 -19.37
C ALA A 249 -5.02 27.64 -19.49
N ILE A 250 -4.57 28.09 -20.67
CA ILE A 250 -4.29 29.51 -20.95
C ILE A 250 -5.60 30.30 -21.00
N GLU A 251 -6.66 29.77 -21.61
CA GLU A 251 -7.98 30.39 -21.61
C GLU A 251 -8.57 30.51 -20.20
N ASP A 252 -8.39 29.51 -19.34
CA ASP A 252 -8.86 29.52 -17.96
C ASP A 252 -8.14 30.60 -17.12
N VAL A 253 -6.82 30.73 -17.29
CA VAL A 253 -6.01 31.79 -16.66
C VAL A 253 -6.41 33.19 -17.17
N ASN A 254 -6.68 33.34 -18.47
CA ASN A 254 -7.10 34.62 -19.05
C ASN A 254 -8.54 35.01 -18.67
N SER A 255 -9.43 34.03 -18.48
CA SER A 255 -10.81 34.27 -18.01
C SER A 255 -10.84 34.73 -16.55
N SER A 256 -9.94 34.21 -15.71
CA SER A 256 -9.79 34.63 -14.30
C SER A 256 -9.26 36.06 -14.16
N THR A 257 -8.49 36.57 -15.14
CA THR A 257 -7.96 37.94 -15.13
C THR A 257 -8.94 38.98 -15.70
N LEU A 258 -9.95 38.56 -16.47
CA LEU A 258 -10.96 39.46 -17.06
C LEU A 258 -12.23 39.60 -16.20
N ALA A 259 -12.42 38.77 -15.17
CA ALA A 259 -13.57 38.83 -14.26
C ALA A 259 -13.48 39.94 -13.18
N ALA A 260 -12.53 40.87 -13.28
CA ALA A 260 -12.40 42.02 -12.39
C ALA A 260 -13.12 43.30 -12.88
N GLY A 261 -13.88 43.25 -13.97
CA GLY A 261 -14.64 44.44 -14.42
C GLY A 261 -15.70 44.14 -15.45
N GLY A 262 -16.96 44.11 -15.04
CA GLY A 262 -18.09 44.14 -15.97
C GLY A 262 -19.36 43.53 -15.43
N ASN A 263 -20.16 44.32 -14.71
CA ASN A 263 -21.58 44.06 -14.54
C ASN A 263 -22.24 44.03 -15.92
N ASN A 264 -22.92 42.95 -16.30
CA ASN A 264 -24.21 43.05 -16.97
C ASN A 264 -24.96 41.72 -16.95
N ALA A 265 -26.13 41.77 -16.32
CA ALA A 265 -27.17 40.76 -16.38
C ALA A 265 -27.74 40.67 -17.80
N VAL A 266 -27.89 39.44 -18.31
CA VAL A 266 -28.86 39.15 -19.37
C VAL A 266 -29.60 37.86 -18.99
N ASN A 267 -30.88 38.05 -18.65
CA ASN A 267 -31.87 37.00 -18.49
C ASN A 267 -32.02 36.19 -19.77
N SER A 268 -31.92 34.88 -19.69
CA SER A 268 -32.63 33.99 -20.62
C SER A 268 -33.40 32.94 -19.84
N SER A 269 -34.71 33.12 -19.82
CA SER A 269 -35.69 32.20 -19.27
C SER A 269 -35.82 30.98 -20.19
N LYS A 270 -35.46 29.79 -19.71
CA LYS A 270 -35.93 28.53 -20.28
C LYS A 270 -36.48 27.63 -19.18
N ALA A 271 -37.62 27.04 -19.51
CA ALA A 271 -38.63 26.49 -18.62
C ALA A 271 -38.13 25.32 -17.76
N SER A 272 -38.52 25.36 -16.49
CA SER A 272 -38.38 24.31 -15.50
C SER A 272 -39.26 23.10 -15.84
N LYS A 273 -38.65 21.90 -15.89
CA LYS A 273 -39.35 20.64 -15.61
C LYS A 273 -39.17 20.30 -14.12
N PRO A 274 -40.15 19.64 -13.48
CA PRO A 274 -40.10 19.39 -12.05
C PRO A 274 -39.03 18.32 -11.78
N THR A 275 -37.90 18.72 -11.20
CA THR A 275 -36.93 17.79 -10.65
C THR A 275 -37.45 17.26 -9.32
N SER A 276 -37.57 15.94 -9.23
CA SER A 276 -37.72 15.24 -7.95
C SER A 276 -36.60 15.70 -7.00
N ARG A 277 -36.96 16.01 -5.75
CA ARG A 277 -36.01 16.29 -4.65
C ARG A 277 -34.84 15.30 -4.70
N SER A 278 -33.65 15.78 -5.06
CA SER A 278 -32.41 15.02 -4.91
C SER A 278 -32.17 14.82 -3.41
N LYS A 279 -31.88 13.59 -3.01
CA LYS A 279 -31.51 13.22 -1.64
C LYS A 279 -30.30 14.06 -1.19
N ARG A 280 -30.33 14.63 0.02
CA ARG A 280 -29.22 15.42 0.59
C ARG A 280 -28.17 14.47 1.15
N SER A 281 -27.08 14.27 0.42
CA SER A 281 -25.94 13.46 0.86
C SER A 281 -24.88 14.35 1.51
N LEU A 282 -24.24 13.88 2.59
CA LEU A 282 -23.00 14.48 3.13
C LEU A 282 -21.81 14.31 2.17
N ILE A 283 -21.97 13.49 1.14
CA ILE A 283 -21.01 13.24 0.07
C ILE A 283 -21.47 14.05 -1.15
N SER A 284 -20.63 14.99 -1.60
CA SER A 284 -20.91 15.87 -2.76
C SER A 284 -20.94 15.09 -4.08
N ASP A 285 -21.95 15.34 -4.91
CA ASP A 285 -22.07 14.79 -6.27
C ASP A 285 -21.40 15.74 -7.28
N ASP A 286 -20.30 15.25 -7.86
CA ASP A 286 -19.48 15.84 -8.92
C ASP A 286 -18.73 17.13 -8.60
N GLU A 287 -17.42 16.98 -8.38
CA GLU A 287 -16.47 18.07 -8.37
C GLU A 287 -15.10 17.63 -8.91
N VAL A 288 -14.66 18.24 -10.00
CA VAL A 288 -13.33 18.01 -10.59
C VAL A 288 -12.39 19.07 -10.05
N LEU A 289 -11.47 18.68 -9.17
CA LEU A 289 -10.44 19.61 -8.67
C LEU A 289 -9.37 19.87 -9.75
N PRO A 290 -9.04 21.13 -10.06
CA PRO A 290 -7.94 21.45 -10.97
C PRO A 290 -6.59 21.02 -10.38
N ARG A 291 -5.56 20.94 -11.23
CA ARG A 291 -4.21 20.54 -10.79
C ARG A 291 -3.72 21.47 -9.68
N THR A 292 -3.35 20.89 -8.55
CA THR A 292 -2.86 21.66 -7.39
C THR A 292 -1.42 22.11 -7.63
N PRO A 293 -1.09 23.39 -7.46
CA PRO A 293 0.30 23.84 -7.48
C PRO A 293 1.17 23.09 -6.46
N PRO A 294 2.36 22.58 -6.82
CA PRO A 294 3.22 21.81 -5.90
C PRO A 294 3.70 22.54 -4.64
N ARG A 295 3.54 23.88 -4.60
CA ARG A 295 3.91 24.72 -3.45
C ARG A 295 2.81 24.79 -2.38
N GLN A 296 1.56 24.51 -2.74
CA GLN A 296 0.48 24.45 -1.78
C GLN A 296 0.56 23.12 -1.02
N HIS A 297 0.28 23.14 0.28
CA HIS A 297 0.23 21.92 1.08
C HIS A 297 -0.98 21.05 0.69
N HIS A 298 -2.15 21.67 0.68
CA HIS A 298 -3.40 20.98 0.37
C HIS A 298 -4.26 21.79 -0.59
N HIS A 299 -5.27 21.14 -1.15
CA HIS A 299 -6.27 21.79 -2.00
C HIS A 299 -7.63 21.12 -1.83
N ILE A 300 -8.61 21.96 -1.49
CA ILE A 300 -10.03 21.68 -1.39
C ILE A 300 -10.76 22.70 -2.29
N SER A 301 -11.91 22.31 -2.85
CA SER A 301 -12.67 23.20 -3.72
C SER A 301 -13.16 24.46 -3.01
N GLU A 302 -13.29 25.55 -3.77
CA GLU A 302 -13.89 26.81 -3.34
C GLU A 302 -15.41 26.87 -3.56
N SER A 303 -15.98 25.82 -4.16
CA SER A 303 -17.40 25.77 -4.49
C SER A 303 -18.27 25.86 -3.25
N LYS A 304 -19.27 26.76 -3.32
CA LYS A 304 -20.33 26.91 -2.31
C LYS A 304 -21.64 26.23 -2.74
N ARG A 305 -21.58 25.35 -3.74
CA ARG A 305 -22.76 24.71 -4.35
C ARG A 305 -23.39 23.68 -3.43
N THR A 306 -22.57 22.90 -2.75
CA THR A 306 -22.96 21.80 -1.86
C THR A 306 -22.70 22.21 -0.42
N GLY A 307 -23.77 22.40 0.34
CA GLY A 307 -23.68 22.75 1.74
C GLY A 307 -25.04 22.71 2.43
N PHE A 308 -25.01 22.56 3.75
CA PHE A 308 -26.19 22.50 4.61
C PHE A 308 -26.07 23.52 5.73
N ARG A 309 -27.20 23.83 6.36
CA ARG A 309 -27.17 24.63 7.59
C ARG A 309 -26.90 23.72 8.76
N THR A 310 -26.12 24.18 9.73
CA THR A 310 -25.83 23.36 10.93
C THR A 310 -27.10 22.91 11.66
N ASP A 311 -28.18 23.70 11.57
CA ASP A 311 -29.51 23.35 12.10
C ASP A 311 -30.35 22.41 11.21
N ASP A 312 -30.02 22.29 9.91
CA ASP A 312 -30.82 21.57 8.90
C ASP A 312 -30.08 20.30 8.40
N LEU A 313 -29.82 19.35 9.32
CA LEU A 313 -29.16 18.11 8.93
C LEU A 313 -30.02 17.23 8.01
N PRO A 314 -29.42 16.32 7.21
CA PRO A 314 -30.17 15.34 6.43
C PRO A 314 -31.07 14.49 7.32
N ASP A 315 -32.36 14.37 6.96
CA ASP A 315 -33.41 13.63 7.69
C ASP A 315 -33.08 12.12 7.92
N ASP A 316 -31.97 11.63 7.37
CA ASP A 316 -31.64 10.20 7.30
C ASP A 316 -31.13 9.62 8.64
N PHE A 317 -30.62 10.44 9.59
CA PHE A 317 -30.04 9.96 10.85
C PHE A 317 -30.19 10.92 12.04
N PRO A 318 -31.41 11.11 12.60
CA PRO A 318 -31.67 12.06 13.68
C PRO A 318 -30.98 11.72 15.02
N ASP A 319 -30.60 10.46 15.26
CA ASP A 319 -29.98 9.98 16.50
C ASP A 319 -28.56 9.43 16.28
N ASP A 320 -27.84 9.93 15.27
CA ASP A 320 -26.49 9.43 14.97
C ASP A 320 -25.49 9.80 16.10
N PRO A 321 -24.76 8.84 16.68
CA PRO A 321 -23.82 9.12 17.77
C PRO A 321 -22.66 10.01 17.33
N ALA A 322 -22.14 9.85 16.10
CA ALA A 322 -21.04 10.67 15.61
C ALA A 322 -21.48 12.13 15.47
N PHE A 323 -22.68 12.36 14.94
CA PHE A 323 -23.24 13.70 14.84
C PHE A 323 -23.48 14.32 16.21
N THR A 324 -24.14 13.58 17.10
CA THR A 324 -24.50 14.03 18.46
C THR A 324 -23.26 14.48 19.24
N ILE A 325 -22.16 13.74 19.13
CA ILE A 325 -20.91 14.02 19.84
C ILE A 325 -20.15 15.20 19.22
N SER A 326 -20.17 15.34 17.89
CA SER A 326 -19.25 16.26 17.19
C SER A 326 -19.88 17.57 16.73
N LEU A 327 -21.14 17.54 16.34
CA LEU A 327 -21.77 18.58 15.51
C LEU A 327 -23.12 19.07 16.05
N ASP A 328 -23.72 18.41 17.04
CA ASP A 328 -24.98 18.86 17.63
C ASP A 328 -24.78 20.17 18.42
N LEU A 329 -25.46 21.22 17.97
CA LEU A 329 -25.47 22.54 18.58
C LEU A 329 -26.60 22.74 19.59
N SER A 330 -27.53 21.78 19.68
CA SER A 330 -28.73 21.86 20.52
C SER A 330 -28.53 21.26 21.92
N LEU A 331 -27.54 20.38 22.10
CA LEU A 331 -27.21 19.77 23.39
C LEU A 331 -26.42 20.74 24.28
N SER A 332 -27.19 21.52 25.04
CA SER A 332 -26.76 22.41 26.13
C SER A 332 -26.24 21.69 27.39
N THR A 333 -25.43 20.64 27.26
CA THR A 333 -24.85 19.92 28.41
C THR A 333 -23.40 20.32 28.67
N ASN A 334 -23.17 21.48 29.28
CA ASN A 334 -21.92 21.89 29.99
C ASN A 334 -20.53 21.62 29.35
N GLN A 335 -20.43 21.15 28.11
CA GLN A 335 -19.20 20.82 27.40
C GLN A 335 -19.02 21.74 26.19
N SER A 336 -17.75 22.04 25.90
CA SER A 336 -17.33 22.82 24.73
C SER A 336 -17.67 22.10 23.43
N ASN A 337 -18.32 22.78 22.48
CA ASN A 337 -18.59 22.20 21.17
C ASN A 337 -17.26 21.99 20.39
N PRO A 338 -16.93 20.74 19.98
CA PRO A 338 -15.63 20.43 19.38
C PRO A 338 -15.31 21.22 18.11
N LEU A 339 -16.31 21.44 17.24
CA LEU A 339 -16.13 22.24 16.03
C LEU A 339 -15.73 23.68 16.37
N PHE A 340 -16.46 24.31 17.29
CA PHE A 340 -16.21 25.69 17.67
C PHE A 340 -14.87 25.84 18.41
N SER A 341 -14.50 24.88 19.26
CA SER A 341 -13.18 24.83 19.90
C SER A 341 -12.05 24.76 18.86
N HIS A 342 -12.16 23.85 17.89
CA HIS A 342 -11.18 23.72 16.81
C HIS A 342 -11.05 25.01 15.99
N LEU A 343 -12.17 25.61 15.58
CA LEU A 343 -12.17 26.87 14.83
C LEU A 343 -11.57 28.03 15.62
N LEU A 344 -11.90 28.15 16.91
CA LEU A 344 -11.38 29.20 17.77
C LEU A 344 -9.87 29.04 17.99
N GLY A 345 -9.39 27.84 18.30
CA GLY A 345 -7.96 27.56 18.46
C GLY A 345 -7.14 28.00 17.25
N ARG A 346 -7.62 27.68 16.05
CA ARG A 346 -6.99 28.11 14.79
C ARG A 346 -7.07 29.62 14.56
N LEU A 347 -8.21 30.26 14.86
CA LEU A 347 -8.34 31.72 14.76
C LEU A 347 -7.42 32.47 15.73
N LEU A 348 -7.08 31.85 16.86
CA LEU A 348 -6.13 32.36 17.84
C LEU A 348 -4.67 32.03 17.50
N GLY A 349 -4.43 31.20 16.48
CA GLY A 349 -3.10 30.77 16.07
C GLY A 349 -2.41 29.84 17.08
N LEU A 350 -3.19 29.09 17.86
CA LEU A 350 -2.65 28.08 18.77
C LEU A 350 -2.12 26.88 17.97
N PRO A 351 -1.00 26.26 18.39
CA PRO A 351 -0.57 25.00 17.79
C PRO A 351 -1.63 23.93 18.04
N TRP A 352 -1.81 23.02 17.08
CA TRP A 352 -2.65 21.85 17.30
C TRP A 352 -1.97 20.92 18.32
N ASP A 353 -2.72 20.56 19.35
CA ASP A 353 -2.30 19.75 20.50
C ASP A 353 -3.17 18.49 20.66
N GLY A 354 -3.88 18.07 19.61
CA GLY A 354 -4.86 16.99 19.72
C GLY A 354 -6.25 17.46 20.17
N ASP A 355 -6.53 18.76 20.07
CA ASP A 355 -7.75 19.40 20.59
C ASP A 355 -7.88 19.30 22.13
N GLU A 356 -6.73 19.25 22.84
CA GLU A 356 -6.68 19.27 24.31
C GLU A 356 -6.96 20.66 24.90
N THR A 357 -6.84 21.72 24.09
CA THR A 357 -7.12 23.09 24.52
C THR A 357 -8.62 23.29 24.81
N GLU A 358 -8.95 23.50 26.08
CA GLU A 358 -10.31 23.84 26.51
C GLU A 358 -10.62 25.35 26.37
N PHE A 359 -11.83 25.66 25.90
CA PHE A 359 -12.35 27.03 25.80
C PHE A 359 -13.62 27.19 26.63
N SER A 360 -13.82 28.40 27.18
CA SER A 360 -15.07 28.69 27.89
C SER A 360 -16.24 28.80 26.93
N LEU A 361 -17.45 28.51 27.40
CA LEU A 361 -18.69 28.67 26.61
C LEU A 361 -18.85 30.10 26.08
N GLN A 362 -18.36 31.10 26.82
CA GLN A 362 -18.41 32.50 26.38
C GLN A 362 -17.45 32.75 25.21
N ASP A 363 -16.27 32.16 25.22
CA ASP A 363 -15.32 32.27 24.11
C ASP A 363 -15.87 31.60 22.84
N LEU A 364 -16.57 30.47 22.98
CA LEU A 364 -17.19 29.77 21.86
C LEU A 364 -18.40 30.53 21.28
N ALA A 365 -19.19 31.20 22.13
CA ALA A 365 -20.31 32.05 21.70
C ALA A 365 -19.86 33.25 20.86
N ASP A 366 -18.58 33.64 20.97
CA ASP A 366 -17.98 34.74 20.21
C ASP A 366 -17.56 34.33 18.78
N ILE A 367 -17.74 33.06 18.40
CA ILE A 367 -17.50 32.55 17.04
C ILE A 367 -18.81 32.48 16.27
N ASN A 368 -18.79 32.94 15.03
CA ASN A 368 -19.95 32.97 14.16
C ASN A 368 -19.62 32.37 12.79
N ILE A 369 -20.33 31.30 12.42
CA ILE A 369 -20.31 30.73 11.07
C ILE A 369 -21.27 31.55 10.19
N VAL A 370 -20.71 32.22 9.19
CA VAL A 370 -21.46 33.16 8.34
C VAL A 370 -22.55 32.42 7.58
N GLY A 371 -23.79 32.85 7.81
CA GLY A 371 -24.97 32.26 7.18
C GLY A 371 -25.29 30.87 7.69
N ASP A 372 -24.67 30.45 8.81
CA ASP A 372 -24.95 29.19 9.49
C ASP A 372 -24.74 27.99 8.57
N ARG A 373 -23.75 28.07 7.66
CA ARG A 373 -23.57 27.14 6.54
C ARG A 373 -22.21 26.47 6.57
N LEU A 374 -22.24 25.16 6.47
CA LEU A 374 -21.08 24.31 6.17
C LEU A 374 -21.17 23.85 4.72
N TYR A 375 -20.07 23.97 3.99
CA TYR A 375 -19.98 23.50 2.61
C TYR A 375 -19.19 22.19 2.57
N THR A 376 -19.77 21.17 1.96
CA THR A 376 -19.22 19.80 1.91
C THR A 376 -18.47 19.56 0.61
N HIS A 377 -17.35 18.84 0.72
CA HIS A 377 -16.47 18.51 -0.39
C HIS A 377 -16.20 17.02 -0.50
N LYS A 378 -15.99 16.54 -1.72
CA LYS A 378 -15.72 15.11 -2.00
C LYS A 378 -14.24 14.76 -1.90
N VAL A 379 -13.36 15.71 -2.24
CA VAL A 379 -11.94 15.43 -2.47
C VAL A 379 -11.09 16.43 -1.73
N LEU A 380 -10.06 15.92 -1.06
CA LEU A 380 -8.95 16.66 -0.45
C LEU A 380 -7.65 16.16 -1.08
N ARG A 381 -6.86 17.04 -1.68
CA ARG A 381 -5.52 16.69 -2.18
C ARG A 381 -4.46 17.16 -1.20
N ILE A 382 -3.52 16.28 -0.86
CA ILE A 382 -2.37 16.59 0.01
C ILE A 382 -1.09 16.43 -0.82
N ASN A 383 -0.33 17.51 -0.95
CA ASN A 383 1.00 17.50 -1.53
C ASN A 383 2.04 17.28 -0.44
N TYR A 384 2.90 16.30 -0.62
CA TYR A 384 4.00 16.01 0.29
C TYR A 384 5.33 15.88 -0.45
N THR A 385 6.41 15.95 0.32
CA THR A 385 7.75 15.65 -0.18
C THR A 385 8.08 14.22 0.17
N THR A 386 8.54 13.45 -0.81
CA THR A 386 9.00 12.08 -0.61
C THR A 386 10.42 12.02 -0.05
N TYR A 387 10.83 10.87 0.50
CA TYR A 387 12.18 10.65 1.04
C TYR A 387 13.31 10.94 0.03
N ASP A 388 13.06 10.77 -1.27
CA ASP A 388 14.00 11.03 -2.36
C ASP A 388 13.92 12.48 -2.88
N LEU A 389 13.37 13.39 -2.07
CA LEU A 389 13.25 14.84 -2.32
C LEU A 389 12.36 15.21 -3.52
N ARG A 390 11.45 14.31 -3.93
CA ARG A 390 10.47 14.58 -4.98
C ARG A 390 9.16 15.08 -4.39
N ARG A 391 8.31 15.63 -5.25
CA ARG A 391 6.94 16.03 -4.90
C ARG A 391 5.98 14.96 -5.35
N ASP A 392 5.06 14.61 -4.46
CA ASP A 392 3.99 13.68 -4.74
C ASP A 392 2.68 14.18 -4.11
N GLN A 393 1.56 13.58 -4.51
CA GLN A 393 0.23 14.02 -4.11
C GLN A 393 -0.70 12.83 -3.84
N ASP A 394 -1.29 12.83 -2.64
CA ASP A 394 -2.38 11.94 -2.31
C ASP A 394 -3.74 12.60 -2.57
N THR A 395 -4.70 11.80 -3.03
CA THR A 395 -6.10 12.20 -3.20
C THR A 395 -6.94 11.48 -2.16
N LEU A 396 -7.33 12.20 -1.12
CA LEU A 396 -8.18 11.71 -0.05
C LEU A 396 -9.64 11.98 -0.39
N ASN A 397 -10.47 10.96 -0.16
CA ASN A 397 -11.90 11.00 -0.41
C ASN A 397 -12.58 10.14 0.66
N PRO A 398 -13.56 10.68 1.40
CA PRO A 398 -14.32 9.93 2.39
C PRO A 398 -14.73 8.57 1.83
N SER A 399 -15.35 8.54 0.64
CA SER A 399 -15.93 7.32 0.06
C SER A 399 -14.95 6.18 -0.29
N THR A 400 -13.68 6.46 -0.60
CA THR A 400 -12.76 5.44 -1.18
C THR A 400 -11.37 5.39 -0.55
N HIS A 401 -10.81 6.55 -0.20
CA HIS A 401 -9.47 6.67 0.38
C HIS A 401 -9.52 7.66 1.55
N PRO A 402 -10.19 7.31 2.67
CA PRO A 402 -10.42 8.24 3.77
C PRO A 402 -9.29 8.25 4.80
N ASP A 403 -8.39 7.27 4.77
CA ASP A 403 -7.41 7.04 5.83
C ASP A 403 -6.18 7.93 5.64
N PHE A 404 -5.76 8.59 6.72
CA PHE A 404 -4.67 9.56 6.73
C PHE A 404 -3.76 9.39 7.96
N MET A 405 -2.62 10.05 7.94
CA MET A 405 -1.67 10.08 9.06
C MET A 405 -1.23 11.50 9.41
N VAL A 406 -1.06 11.76 10.71
CA VAL A 406 -0.54 13.00 11.30
C VAL A 406 0.65 12.69 12.21
N LEU A 407 1.45 13.69 12.58
CA LEU A 407 2.52 13.49 13.57
C LEU A 407 1.91 13.22 14.95
N THR A 408 2.49 12.28 15.69
CA THR A 408 2.10 12.06 17.08
C THR A 408 2.51 13.25 17.95
N HIS A 409 1.71 13.51 18.99
CA HIS A 409 2.03 14.40 20.11
C HIS A 409 2.27 13.63 21.42
N GLU A 410 2.43 12.30 21.35
CA GLU A 410 2.73 11.46 22.52
C GLU A 410 4.12 11.76 23.10
N ASP A 411 4.16 12.33 24.31
CA ASP A 411 5.36 12.53 25.13
C ASP A 411 5.62 11.35 26.11
N ASP A 412 4.94 10.22 25.92
CA ASP A 412 4.99 9.09 26.85
C ASP A 412 6.34 8.37 26.83
N ALA A 413 7.22 8.76 27.75
CA ALA A 413 8.55 8.19 27.98
C ALA A 413 8.58 6.66 28.26
N GLY A 414 7.42 6.03 28.47
CA GLY A 414 7.27 4.59 28.73
C GLY A 414 6.67 3.77 27.58
N ALA A 415 6.14 4.41 26.53
CA ALA A 415 5.53 3.71 25.40
C ALA A 415 6.57 3.31 24.34
N THR A 416 6.27 2.28 23.55
CA THR A 416 7.06 2.05 22.32
C THR A 416 6.84 3.27 21.41
N PRO A 417 7.90 4.01 21.04
CA PRO A 417 7.72 5.25 20.28
C PRO A 417 7.14 4.91 18.91
N HIS A 418 6.08 5.61 18.54
CA HIS A 418 5.44 5.45 17.24
C HIS A 418 5.19 6.83 16.64
N PRO A 419 5.70 7.13 15.43
CA PRO A 419 5.81 8.51 14.96
C PRO A 419 4.49 9.18 14.54
N TYR A 420 3.39 8.42 14.40
CA TYR A 420 2.18 8.92 13.77
C TYR A 420 0.90 8.58 14.54
N TRP A 421 -0.11 9.43 14.42
CA TRP A 421 -1.49 9.03 14.65
C TRP A 421 -2.20 8.81 13.32
N TYR A 422 -3.23 7.98 13.33
CA TYR A 422 -4.02 7.66 12.15
C TYR A 422 -5.48 8.03 12.37
N GLY A 423 -6.12 8.52 11.31
CA GLY A 423 -7.54 8.83 11.33
C GLY A 423 -8.20 8.47 10.01
N ARG A 424 -9.52 8.42 10.04
CA ARG A 424 -10.40 8.22 8.89
C ARG A 424 -11.26 9.46 8.69
N ILE A 425 -11.25 10.02 7.49
CA ILE A 425 -12.11 11.16 7.14
C ILE A 425 -13.56 10.68 7.00
N ILE A 426 -14.46 11.32 7.74
CA ILE A 426 -15.91 11.15 7.61
C ILE A 426 -16.45 12.13 6.56
N SER A 427 -16.04 13.40 6.65
CA SER A 427 -16.46 14.45 5.71
C SER A 427 -15.44 15.59 5.65
N ILE A 428 -15.40 16.28 4.50
CA ILE A 428 -14.50 17.41 4.25
C ILE A 428 -15.36 18.67 4.16
N PHE A 429 -14.96 19.70 4.90
CA PHE A 429 -15.73 20.94 5.00
C PHE A 429 -14.89 22.18 4.69
N HIS A 430 -15.59 23.22 4.24
CA HIS A 430 -15.16 24.58 4.51
C HIS A 430 -16.32 25.44 5.01
N ALA A 431 -15.99 26.50 5.74
CA ALA A 431 -16.94 27.49 6.21
C ALA A 431 -16.33 28.90 6.24
N ASP A 432 -17.18 29.91 6.13
CA ASP A 432 -16.80 31.30 6.36
C ASP A 432 -17.02 31.61 7.86
N VAL A 433 -15.96 31.90 8.60
CA VAL A 433 -15.99 32.04 10.07
C VAL A 433 -15.54 33.43 10.48
N ARG A 434 -16.22 34.00 11.48
CA ARG A 434 -15.88 35.30 12.09
C ARG A 434 -15.75 35.14 13.60
N HIS A 435 -14.73 35.78 14.18
CA HIS A 435 -14.56 35.90 15.63
C HIS A 435 -14.89 37.33 16.07
N VAL A 436 -15.94 37.50 16.86
CA VAL A 436 -16.42 38.80 17.36
C VAL A 436 -15.98 39.11 18.80
N GLY A 437 -15.29 38.17 19.44
CA GLY A 437 -14.88 38.23 20.83
C GLY A 437 -13.73 39.20 21.13
N PRO A 438 -13.42 39.41 22.42
CA PRO A 438 -12.36 40.32 22.87
C PRO A 438 -10.97 39.96 22.34
N ARG A 439 -10.71 38.67 22.13
CA ARG A 439 -9.42 38.15 21.64
C ARG A 439 -9.27 38.24 20.12
N SER A 440 -10.28 38.74 19.40
CA SER A 440 -10.24 38.89 17.95
C SER A 440 -9.33 40.05 17.54
N GLN A 441 -8.36 39.79 16.65
CA GLN A 441 -7.52 40.83 16.07
C GLN A 441 -8.33 41.78 15.16
N ASN A 442 -9.40 41.27 14.53
CA ASN A 442 -10.29 42.05 13.67
C ASN A 442 -11.69 41.45 13.65
N ARG A 443 -12.62 42.08 14.38
CA ARG A 443 -13.99 41.60 14.57
C ARG A 443 -14.86 41.62 13.30
N SER A 444 -14.47 42.35 12.25
CA SER A 444 -15.23 42.38 10.98
C SER A 444 -14.70 41.38 9.95
N LYS A 445 -13.48 40.87 10.14
CA LYS A 445 -12.82 39.98 9.18
C LYS A 445 -13.48 38.60 9.17
N VAL A 446 -13.81 38.14 7.98
CA VAL A 446 -14.28 36.78 7.72
C VAL A 446 -13.10 35.95 7.23
N HIS A 447 -12.94 34.76 7.79
CA HIS A 447 -11.91 33.80 7.43
C HIS A 447 -12.59 32.60 6.79
N ARG A 448 -12.21 32.27 5.55
CA ARG A 448 -12.54 30.96 5.00
C ARG A 448 -11.66 29.93 5.69
N MET A 449 -12.27 28.98 6.38
CA MET A 449 -11.57 27.93 7.12
C MET A 449 -11.95 26.57 6.54
N GLU A 450 -10.94 25.78 6.23
CA GLU A 450 -11.05 24.41 5.72
C GLU A 450 -10.73 23.45 6.85
N PHE A 451 -11.54 22.42 7.05
CA PHE A 451 -11.37 21.44 8.12
C PHE A 451 -11.98 20.11 7.71
N VAL A 452 -11.45 19.02 8.25
CA VAL A 452 -11.99 17.68 8.05
C VAL A 452 -12.59 17.17 9.35
N TRP A 453 -13.70 16.47 9.24
CA TRP A 453 -14.30 15.72 10.35
C TRP A 453 -13.82 14.29 10.28
N VAL A 454 -13.25 13.80 11.37
CA VAL A 454 -12.47 12.56 11.38
C VAL A 454 -12.88 11.63 12.51
N ARG A 455 -12.59 10.34 12.33
CA ARG A 455 -12.64 9.30 13.35
C ARG A 455 -11.23 8.76 13.60
N TRP A 456 -10.77 8.77 14.84
CA TRP A 456 -9.41 8.41 15.22
C TRP A 456 -9.22 6.92 15.49
N PHE A 457 -8.00 6.45 15.21
CA PHE A 457 -7.53 5.12 15.59
C PHE A 457 -6.60 5.20 16.80
N GLY A 458 -6.73 4.23 17.71
CA GLY A 458 -5.82 3.99 18.81
C GLY A 458 -4.87 2.82 18.50
N ARG A 459 -3.68 2.86 19.10
CA ARG A 459 -2.69 1.79 18.97
C ARG A 459 -3.06 0.59 19.82
N ASP A 460 -2.85 -0.60 19.29
CA ASP A 460 -2.93 -1.82 20.10
C ASP A 460 -1.62 -2.03 20.87
N LEU A 461 -1.65 -1.69 22.16
CA LEU A 461 -0.50 -1.81 23.07
C LEU A 461 -0.37 -3.21 23.70
N SER A 462 -1.25 -4.16 23.34
CA SER A 462 -1.09 -5.55 23.77
C SER A 462 0.22 -6.14 23.27
N ARG A 463 0.80 -7.11 24.00
CA ARG A 463 2.04 -7.80 23.59
C ARG A 463 1.96 -8.35 22.16
N SER A 464 0.78 -8.79 21.72
CA SER A 464 0.55 -9.31 20.37
C SER A 464 0.43 -8.21 19.29
N GLY A 465 -0.02 -7.01 19.67
CA GLY A 465 -0.22 -5.86 18.79
C GLY A 465 1.02 -4.97 18.63
N LEU A 466 2.06 -5.17 19.45
CA LEU A 466 3.34 -4.49 19.29
C LEU A 466 3.95 -4.82 17.92
N GLY A 467 4.08 -3.77 17.10
CA GLY A 467 4.62 -3.82 15.75
C GLY A 467 5.94 -3.08 15.59
N GLY A 468 6.48 -3.14 14.38
CA GLY A 468 7.73 -2.53 13.96
C GLY A 468 8.87 -3.53 13.84
N TRP A 469 10.03 -2.98 13.45
CA TRP A 469 11.26 -3.71 13.12
C TRP A 469 11.73 -4.68 14.19
N LYS A 470 11.68 -4.25 15.47
CA LYS A 470 12.08 -5.07 16.61
C LYS A 470 11.25 -6.35 16.74
N PHE A 471 9.95 -6.25 16.47
CA PHE A 471 9.01 -7.37 16.60
C PHE A 471 8.85 -8.15 15.28
N LYS A 472 9.28 -7.56 14.15
CA LYS A 472 9.08 -8.10 12.79
C LYS A 472 7.59 -8.31 12.48
N ARG A 473 6.78 -7.32 12.85
CA ARG A 473 5.31 -7.30 12.69
C ARG A 473 4.88 -5.93 12.20
N LEU A 474 3.78 -5.85 11.47
CA LEU A 474 3.17 -4.56 11.14
C LEU A 474 2.58 -3.90 12.40
N HIS A 475 2.57 -2.57 12.44
CA HIS A 475 1.88 -1.84 13.51
C HIS A 475 0.38 -2.07 13.42
N ARG A 476 -0.26 -2.37 14.56
CA ARG A 476 -1.68 -2.65 14.64
C ARG A 476 -2.42 -1.51 15.35
N VAL A 477 -3.52 -1.08 14.74
CA VAL A 477 -4.39 -0.01 15.24
C VAL A 477 -5.85 -0.45 15.19
N GLY A 478 -6.70 0.12 16.03
CA GLY A 478 -8.15 -0.11 16.05
C GLY A 478 -8.88 1.21 16.31
N PHE A 479 -10.17 1.28 16.03
CA PHE A 479 -10.92 2.48 16.43
C PHE A 479 -10.93 2.62 17.95
N ILE A 480 -10.93 3.86 18.45
CA ILE A 480 -11.18 4.14 19.87
C ILE A 480 -12.69 4.23 20.15
N ASP A 481 -13.06 4.27 21.43
CA ASP A 481 -14.45 4.39 21.86
C ASP A 481 -15.10 5.68 21.35
N ALA A 482 -16.39 5.60 21.00
CA ALA A 482 -17.13 6.66 20.33
C ALA A 482 -17.10 8.02 21.06
N ASP A 483 -16.96 8.02 22.38
CA ASP A 483 -16.89 9.22 23.22
C ASP A 483 -15.67 10.10 22.93
N GLN A 484 -14.56 9.50 22.49
CA GLN A 484 -13.31 10.17 22.16
C GLN A 484 -12.91 10.00 20.69
N ALA A 485 -13.63 9.19 19.93
CA ALA A 485 -13.26 8.83 18.56
C ALA A 485 -13.34 9.97 17.56
N PHE A 486 -14.14 11.01 17.80
CA PHE A 486 -14.44 12.02 16.80
C PHE A 486 -13.74 13.35 17.08
N GLY A 487 -13.26 13.99 16.02
CA GLY A 487 -12.60 15.29 16.12
C GLY A 487 -12.60 16.07 14.81
N PHE A 488 -12.08 17.29 14.87
CA PHE A 488 -11.88 18.14 13.69
C PHE A 488 -10.39 18.39 13.49
N LEU A 489 -9.95 18.37 12.25
CA LEU A 489 -8.53 18.54 11.93
C LEU A 489 -8.34 19.59 10.84
N ASP A 490 -7.29 20.40 11.00
CA ASP A 490 -6.79 21.28 9.95
C ASP A 490 -6.13 20.41 8.87
N PRO A 491 -6.52 20.50 7.58
CA PRO A 491 -5.86 19.76 6.51
C PRO A 491 -4.36 20.05 6.40
N ALA A 492 -3.85 21.12 7.02
CA ALA A 492 -2.43 21.42 7.15
C ALA A 492 -1.65 20.46 8.08
N GLU A 493 -2.33 19.75 8.99
CA GLU A 493 -1.70 18.78 9.90
C GLU A 493 -1.57 17.38 9.27
N ILE A 494 -2.36 17.11 8.21
CA ILE A 494 -2.31 15.84 7.49
C ILE A 494 -1.00 15.73 6.71
N ILE A 495 -0.17 14.75 7.07
CA ILE A 495 1.10 14.52 6.38
C ILE A 495 0.84 13.97 4.97
N ARG A 496 0.02 12.92 4.90
CA ARG A 496 -0.37 12.19 3.68
C ARG A 496 -1.45 11.14 3.99
N GLY A 497 -1.95 10.46 2.96
CA GLY A 497 -2.82 9.30 3.11
C GLY A 497 -2.07 8.09 3.66
N CYS A 498 -2.77 7.17 4.33
CA CYS A 498 -2.20 5.91 4.80
C CYS A 498 -2.97 4.70 4.27
N HIS A 499 -2.29 3.55 4.21
CA HIS A 499 -2.90 2.29 3.77
C HIS A 499 -3.10 1.37 4.97
N LEU A 500 -4.35 1.18 5.38
CA LEU A 500 -4.74 0.33 6.50
C LEU A 500 -5.37 -0.96 5.97
N ILE A 501 -4.77 -2.10 6.33
CA ILE A 501 -5.26 -3.43 5.92
C ILE A 501 -6.09 -4.03 7.05
N PRO A 502 -7.35 -4.40 6.83
CA PRO A 502 -8.15 -5.08 7.84
C PRO A 502 -7.49 -6.37 8.35
N VAL A 503 -7.52 -6.59 9.67
CA VAL A 503 -6.99 -7.82 10.28
C VAL A 503 -8.08 -8.88 10.33
N PHE A 504 -8.16 -9.70 9.28
CA PHE A 504 -9.21 -10.71 9.13
C PHE A 504 -9.28 -11.70 10.30
N HIS A 505 -8.13 -12.05 10.89
CA HIS A 505 -8.06 -13.01 12.00
C HIS A 505 -8.84 -12.58 13.25
N HIS A 506 -8.92 -11.26 13.51
CA HIS A 506 -9.59 -10.71 14.69
C HIS A 506 -11.07 -10.33 14.44
N GLY A 507 -11.58 -10.57 13.24
CA GLY A 507 -12.98 -10.34 12.89
C GLY A 507 -13.42 -8.89 13.03
N HIS A 508 -14.71 -8.73 13.34
CA HIS A 508 -15.38 -7.44 13.43
C HIS A 508 -15.87 -7.14 14.86
N THR A 509 -16.19 -5.87 15.09
CA THR A 509 -16.79 -5.36 16.31
C THR A 509 -17.86 -4.30 16.05
N CYS A 510 -18.93 -4.34 16.84
CA CYS A 510 -19.95 -3.30 16.94
C CYS A 510 -19.94 -2.59 18.31
N SER A 511 -19.01 -2.93 19.21
CA SER A 511 -19.01 -2.40 20.59
C SER A 511 -18.58 -0.94 20.69
N LEU A 512 -17.73 -0.48 19.75
CA LEU A 512 -17.09 0.83 19.80
C LEU A 512 -17.96 1.96 19.25
N LEU A 513 -19.00 1.64 18.47
CA LEU A 513 -19.91 2.61 17.86
C LEU A 513 -21.23 1.92 17.51
N GLY A 514 -22.38 2.58 17.72
CA GLY A 514 -23.64 2.07 17.20
C GLY A 514 -23.74 2.16 15.67
N PRO A 515 -24.91 1.91 15.07
CA PRO A 515 -25.19 2.32 13.70
C PRO A 515 -24.88 3.82 13.54
N SER A 516 -24.04 4.17 12.56
CA SER A 516 -23.62 5.56 12.34
C SER A 516 -23.12 5.82 10.93
N ILE A 517 -23.29 7.04 10.44
CA ILE A 517 -22.71 7.56 9.19
C ILE A 517 -21.18 7.51 9.16
N ALA A 518 -20.53 7.47 10.33
CA ALA A 518 -19.08 7.34 10.42
C ALA A 518 -18.58 5.91 10.13
N ARG A 519 -19.49 4.96 9.89
CA ARG A 519 -19.18 3.60 9.45
C ARG A 519 -19.06 3.58 7.94
N HIS A 520 -17.89 3.20 7.47
CA HIS A 520 -17.55 3.22 6.06
C HIS A 520 -17.96 1.93 5.31
N TYR A 521 -18.15 0.84 6.05
CA TYR A 521 -18.61 -0.43 5.51
C TYR A 521 -20.13 -0.50 5.63
N HIS A 522 -20.84 -0.27 4.51
CA HIS A 522 -22.25 -0.61 4.35
C HIS A 522 -22.46 -2.13 4.23
N GLY A 523 -21.82 -2.92 5.10
CA GLY A 523 -22.23 -4.29 5.34
C GLY A 523 -23.61 -4.29 6.00
N GLU A 524 -24.40 -5.34 5.77
CA GLU A 524 -25.73 -5.49 6.35
C GLU A 524 -25.71 -5.45 7.90
N ASP A 525 -24.53 -5.65 8.51
CA ASP A 525 -24.34 -5.89 9.94
C ASP A 525 -23.87 -4.67 10.77
N ASN A 526 -23.57 -3.50 10.16
CA ASN A 526 -23.08 -2.28 10.86
C ASN A 526 -21.85 -2.50 11.77
N GLU A 527 -20.86 -3.26 11.30
CA GLU A 527 -19.65 -3.58 12.08
C GLU A 527 -18.39 -2.92 11.49
N ASP A 528 -17.40 -2.63 12.35
CA ASP A 528 -16.03 -2.28 11.93
C ASP A 528 -15.14 -3.50 12.10
N TYR A 529 -14.01 -3.57 11.39
CA TYR A 529 -12.98 -4.53 11.78
C TYR A 529 -12.41 -4.14 13.15
N THR A 530 -12.12 -5.14 13.98
CA THR A 530 -11.55 -4.92 15.32
C THR A 530 -10.19 -4.21 15.23
N TYR A 531 -9.37 -4.63 14.27
CA TYR A 531 -8.04 -4.07 14.05
C TYR A 531 -7.71 -3.92 12.57
N TYR A 532 -6.73 -3.05 12.32
CA TYR A 532 -6.11 -2.79 11.04
C TYR A 532 -4.59 -2.81 11.21
N TYR A 533 -3.88 -3.34 10.21
CA TYR A 533 -2.45 -3.19 10.09
C TYR A 533 -2.11 -1.93 9.28
N VAL A 534 -1.18 -1.14 9.81
CA VAL A 534 -0.54 -0.06 9.06
C VAL A 534 0.42 -0.68 8.06
N ASN A 535 0.12 -0.56 6.77
CA ASN A 535 0.99 -1.08 5.73
C ASN A 535 2.14 -0.10 5.43
N SER A 536 3.27 -0.30 6.09
CA SER A 536 4.50 0.43 5.83
C SER A 536 5.18 0.08 4.49
N PHE A 537 4.71 -0.94 3.77
CA PHE A 537 5.32 -1.43 2.53
C PHE A 537 4.56 -0.99 1.26
N VAL A 538 3.50 -0.19 1.39
CA VAL A 538 2.67 0.26 0.25
C VAL A 538 3.47 1.03 -0.79
N ASP A 539 4.42 1.85 -0.35
CA ASP A 539 5.34 2.55 -1.23
C ASP A 539 6.67 2.84 -0.52
N ARG A 540 7.65 3.28 -1.33
CA ARG A 540 9.03 3.56 -0.90
C ARG A 540 9.10 4.68 0.15
N ASP A 541 8.24 5.69 0.01
CA ASP A 541 8.18 6.82 0.94
C ASP A 541 7.57 6.41 2.27
N MET A 542 6.47 5.66 2.26
CA MET A 542 5.83 5.13 3.45
C MET A 542 6.78 4.24 4.24
N PHE A 543 7.56 3.39 3.57
CA PHE A 543 8.57 2.56 4.22
C PHE A 543 9.64 3.40 4.94
N MET A 544 10.16 4.41 4.24
CA MET A 544 11.17 5.29 4.81
C MET A 544 10.63 6.14 5.97
N ARG A 545 9.33 6.46 6.01
CA ARG A 545 8.71 7.18 7.15
C ARG A 545 8.80 6.46 8.50
N TYR A 546 9.00 5.14 8.50
CA TYR A 546 9.22 4.32 9.71
C TYR A 546 10.69 3.90 9.86
N SER A 547 11.59 4.53 9.10
CA SER A 547 13.04 4.36 9.17
C SER A 547 13.66 5.63 9.72
N ASP A 548 14.69 5.49 10.56
CA ASP A 548 15.40 6.62 11.17
C ASP A 548 16.31 7.39 10.20
N ASP A 549 16.40 6.93 8.95
CA ASP A 549 17.35 7.36 7.95
C ASP A 549 16.71 8.12 6.78
N ALA A 550 15.44 8.51 6.94
CA ALA A 550 14.67 9.13 5.87
C ALA A 550 14.91 10.63 5.78
N VAL A 551 15.63 11.01 4.73
CA VAL A 551 15.88 12.41 4.37
C VAL A 551 14.55 13.12 4.10
N GLY A 552 14.31 14.25 4.76
CA GLY A 552 13.15 15.11 4.49
C GLY A 552 11.87 14.75 5.26
N HIS A 553 11.85 13.66 6.03
CA HIS A 553 10.74 13.38 6.94
C HIS A 553 10.96 14.04 8.29
N ARG A 554 9.89 14.59 8.87
CA ARG A 554 9.90 15.09 10.24
C ARG A 554 9.74 13.88 11.15
N THR A 555 10.78 13.52 11.89
CA THR A 555 10.63 12.67 13.08
C THR A 555 10.14 13.56 14.23
N SER A 556 9.42 12.99 15.22
CA SER A 556 8.98 13.77 16.38
C SER A 556 10.20 14.48 17.01
N LYS A 557 9.98 15.68 17.55
CA LYS A 557 11.00 16.70 17.86
C LYS A 557 12.13 16.25 18.81
N GLU A 558 12.09 15.04 19.37
CA GLU A 558 13.02 14.54 20.39
C GLU A 558 13.80 13.27 20.03
N SER A 559 13.57 12.64 18.87
CA SER A 559 14.33 11.42 18.49
C SER A 559 15.81 11.66 18.12
N ARG A 560 16.30 12.90 18.24
CA ARG A 560 17.73 13.24 18.11
C ARG A 560 18.61 12.79 19.29
N GLY A 561 18.03 12.19 20.33
CA GLY A 561 18.73 11.81 21.56
C GLY A 561 19.24 10.37 21.67
N ALA A 562 18.72 9.42 20.88
CA ALA A 562 19.21 8.04 20.90
C ALA A 562 19.14 7.44 19.50
N PRO A 563 20.26 6.91 18.96
CA PRO A 563 20.15 6.04 17.80
C PRO A 563 19.27 4.87 18.21
N VAL A 564 18.13 4.67 17.54
CA VAL A 564 17.57 3.33 17.47
C VAL A 564 18.65 2.54 16.74
N THR A 565 19.45 1.82 17.50
CA THR A 565 20.43 0.88 16.96
C THR A 565 19.65 -0.17 16.20
N MET A 566 19.54 0.04 14.89
CA MET A 566 19.32 -1.02 13.92
C MET A 566 20.36 -2.10 14.23
N LEU A 567 19.88 -3.23 14.77
CA LEU A 567 20.68 -4.40 15.16
C LEU A 567 21.77 -4.15 16.21
N ASN A 568 21.38 -4.06 17.48
CA ASN A 568 22.12 -4.85 18.48
C ASN A 568 21.42 -6.21 18.58
N THR A 569 22.00 -7.20 17.89
CA THR A 569 21.84 -8.62 18.23
C THR A 569 22.54 -8.85 19.57
N THR A 570 21.97 -8.33 20.66
CA THR A 570 22.04 -9.08 21.90
C THR A 570 21.01 -10.18 21.74
N ILE A 571 21.51 -11.40 21.58
CA ILE A 571 20.84 -12.60 22.07
C ILE A 571 20.22 -12.18 23.41
N LEU A 572 18.90 -12.04 23.45
CA LEU A 572 18.23 -12.04 24.74
C LEU A 572 18.49 -13.45 25.24
N ASP A 573 19.31 -13.54 26.28
CA ASP A 573 19.44 -14.73 27.08
C ASP A 573 18.04 -15.30 27.31
N ASP A 574 17.91 -16.59 27.02
CA ASP A 574 16.76 -17.40 27.39
C ASP A 574 16.47 -17.15 28.88
N GLU A 575 15.40 -16.42 29.19
CA GLU A 575 14.70 -16.70 30.45
C GLU A 575 14.03 -18.05 30.25
N GLU A 576 14.68 -19.06 30.83
CA GLU A 576 14.26 -20.45 30.92
C GLU A 576 12.74 -20.59 31.09
N MET A 577 12.08 -21.14 30.07
CA MET A 577 10.85 -21.91 30.29
C MET A 577 11.26 -23.29 30.79
N ASP A 578 11.37 -23.43 32.11
CA ASP A 578 11.43 -24.73 32.78
C ASP A 578 10.18 -25.54 32.44
N VAL A 579 10.33 -26.47 31.50
CA VAL A 579 9.42 -27.60 31.32
C VAL A 579 10.28 -28.86 31.36
N ASP A 580 10.41 -29.43 32.56
CA ASP A 580 11.09 -30.70 32.80
C ASP A 580 10.57 -31.79 31.82
N PRO A 581 11.44 -32.37 30.98
CA PRO A 581 11.07 -33.54 30.19
C PRO A 581 10.98 -34.78 31.11
N PRO A 582 9.96 -35.64 30.97
CA PRO A 582 9.88 -36.85 31.77
C PRO A 582 11.00 -37.82 31.37
N ALA A 583 11.79 -38.23 32.36
CA ALA A 583 12.87 -39.20 32.22
C ALA A 583 12.36 -40.55 31.69
N VAL A 584 13.00 -41.04 30.63
CA VAL A 584 12.85 -42.43 30.15
C VAL A 584 14.24 -43.10 30.25
N PRO A 585 14.36 -44.26 30.91
CA PRO A 585 15.65 -44.81 31.29
C PRO A 585 16.40 -45.42 30.10
N ALA A 586 17.73 -45.20 30.08
CA ALA A 586 18.65 -45.78 29.12
C ALA A 586 18.69 -47.31 29.22
N ALA A 587 18.56 -47.98 28.08
CA ALA A 587 18.87 -49.39 27.92
C ALA A 587 20.01 -49.52 26.89
N ASN A 588 21.15 -50.03 27.37
CA ASN A 588 22.29 -50.49 26.57
C ASN A 588 21.86 -51.68 25.69
N ILE A 589 22.20 -51.67 24.40
CA ILE A 589 22.44 -52.91 23.64
C ILE A 589 23.63 -52.69 22.69
N ASP A 590 24.53 -53.66 22.74
CA ASP A 590 25.87 -53.78 22.18
C ASP A 590 25.97 -53.75 20.64
N GLU A 591 27.15 -53.32 20.17
CA GLU A 591 27.67 -53.53 18.82
C GLU A 591 28.15 -54.98 18.63
N GLU A 592 27.84 -55.59 17.48
CA GLU A 592 28.55 -56.75 16.91
C GLU A 592 28.55 -56.63 15.35
N PRO A 593 29.54 -57.21 14.63
CA PRO A 593 29.95 -56.77 13.29
C PRO A 593 29.69 -57.77 12.13
N GLY A 594 29.69 -57.25 10.89
CA GLY A 594 29.97 -57.97 9.62
C GLY A 594 28.84 -58.85 9.03
N PRO A 595 28.86 -59.20 7.70
CA PRO A 595 30.08 -59.47 6.94
C PRO A 595 30.17 -58.87 5.52
N ASP A 596 31.40 -58.96 5.01
CA ASP A 596 31.92 -58.53 3.71
C ASP A 596 31.41 -59.34 2.51
N GLY A 597 31.46 -58.76 1.30
CA GLY A 597 31.18 -59.46 0.05
C GLY A 597 31.28 -58.63 -1.25
N GLU A 598 32.48 -58.11 -1.54
CA GLU A 598 33.18 -58.00 -2.85
C GLU A 598 32.55 -57.45 -4.18
N PRO A 599 33.39 -57.00 -5.15
CA PRO A 599 33.16 -55.80 -5.96
C PRO A 599 32.65 -56.04 -7.39
N GLY A 600 31.93 -55.06 -7.95
CA GLY A 600 31.46 -55.05 -9.34
C GLY A 600 31.45 -53.66 -9.98
N GLU A 601 32.36 -53.49 -10.93
CA GLU A 601 32.65 -52.50 -11.98
C GLU A 601 31.72 -51.29 -12.32
N PRO A 602 32.31 -50.22 -12.92
CA PRO A 602 31.73 -48.89 -13.01
C PRO A 602 30.91 -48.71 -14.29
N TYR A 603 29.68 -48.19 -14.18
CA TYR A 603 28.90 -47.82 -15.37
C TYR A 603 28.21 -46.46 -15.24
N SER A 604 28.76 -45.53 -16.04
CA SER A 604 28.13 -44.49 -16.86
C SER A 604 27.15 -43.51 -16.20
N GLU A 605 27.65 -42.29 -16.02
CA GLU A 605 26.86 -41.06 -15.94
C GLU A 605 25.90 -40.97 -17.15
N PRO A 606 24.60 -40.76 -16.95
CA PRO A 606 23.75 -40.28 -18.03
C PRO A 606 23.98 -38.78 -18.21
N GLU A 607 24.49 -38.46 -19.39
CA GLU A 607 24.56 -37.17 -20.08
C GLU A 607 23.58 -36.12 -19.54
N ALA A 608 24.13 -34.96 -19.20
CA ALA A 608 23.36 -33.73 -19.08
C ALA A 608 22.80 -33.37 -20.46
N ASP A 609 21.51 -33.60 -20.67
CA ASP A 609 20.76 -33.05 -21.80
C ASP A 609 20.63 -31.54 -21.60
N ASP A 610 21.60 -30.83 -22.15
CA ASP A 610 21.63 -29.40 -22.37
C ASP A 610 20.89 -29.13 -23.70
N SER A 611 19.57 -29.02 -23.63
CA SER A 611 18.72 -28.60 -24.76
C SER A 611 17.81 -27.45 -24.35
N ASP A 612 18.43 -26.32 -24.01
CA ASP A 612 17.77 -25.02 -24.00
C ASP A 612 18.07 -24.33 -25.35
N ALA A 613 17.26 -24.59 -26.39
CA ALA A 613 17.12 -23.73 -27.59
C ALA A 613 16.13 -24.30 -28.63
N ASN A 614 14.83 -24.17 -28.39
CA ASN A 614 13.74 -23.89 -29.35
C ASN A 614 12.43 -24.48 -28.83
N GLU A 615 11.68 -23.70 -28.06
CA GLU A 615 10.22 -23.79 -28.12
C GLU A 615 9.72 -22.46 -28.68
N SER A 616 9.55 -22.45 -30.00
CA SER A 616 8.60 -21.60 -30.67
C SER A 616 7.21 -22.04 -30.24
N ASP A 617 6.65 -21.41 -29.21
CA ASP A 617 5.22 -21.53 -28.92
C ASP A 617 4.43 -20.76 -29.99
N GLU A 618 4.20 -21.43 -31.12
CA GLU A 618 3.00 -21.21 -31.93
C GLU A 618 1.79 -21.74 -31.15
N GLU A 619 1.28 -20.94 -30.22
CA GLU A 619 -0.06 -21.15 -29.69
C GLU A 619 -1.07 -20.72 -30.77
N ASN A 620 -1.62 -21.71 -31.47
CA ASN A 620 -2.92 -21.61 -32.12
C ASN A 620 -4.00 -21.43 -31.03
N GLU A 621 -4.31 -20.18 -30.72
CA GLU A 621 -5.56 -19.85 -30.04
C GLU A 621 -6.69 -19.87 -31.08
N GLU A 622 -7.48 -20.95 -31.09
CA GLU A 622 -8.81 -20.92 -31.66
C GLU A 622 -9.66 -19.96 -30.82
N GLU A 623 -9.92 -18.77 -31.37
CA GLU A 623 -10.88 -17.80 -30.88
C GLU A 623 -12.30 -18.39 -30.93
N GLU A 624 -12.88 -18.71 -29.77
CA GLU A 624 -14.32 -18.59 -29.59
C GLU A 624 -14.58 -17.29 -28.82
N GLY A 625 -15.03 -16.29 -29.57
CA GLY A 625 -15.48 -15.02 -29.05
C GLY A 625 -16.88 -15.13 -28.48
N GLU A 626 -17.01 -14.81 -27.21
CA GLU A 626 -18.25 -14.24 -26.66
C GLU A 626 -17.85 -12.99 -25.89
N GLY A 627 -18.26 -11.84 -26.44
CA GLY A 627 -18.11 -10.55 -25.79
C GLY A 627 -19.17 -10.38 -24.73
N GLU A 628 -18.75 -9.96 -23.54
CA GLU A 628 -19.63 -9.31 -22.58
C GLU A 628 -18.96 -8.03 -22.08
N GLU A 629 -19.76 -6.98 -22.02
CA GLU A 629 -19.40 -5.58 -21.81
C GLU A 629 -18.73 -5.34 -20.44
N ASP A 630 -17.56 -4.70 -20.47
CA ASP A 630 -16.90 -4.17 -19.29
C ASP A 630 -17.79 -3.09 -18.64
N GLY A 631 -18.32 -3.41 -17.47
CA GLY A 631 -18.80 -2.42 -16.52
C GLY A 631 -17.61 -1.65 -15.93
N ASP A 632 -17.66 -0.33 -16.03
CA ASP A 632 -16.66 0.64 -15.57
C ASP A 632 -16.07 0.28 -14.19
N LYS A 633 -14.82 -0.18 -14.19
CA LYS A 633 -13.94 -0.15 -13.02
C LYS A 633 -12.95 0.99 -13.20
N GLN A 634 -13.23 2.13 -12.57
CA GLN A 634 -12.19 3.11 -12.23
C GLN A 634 -11.27 2.49 -11.17
N VAL A 635 -10.24 1.78 -11.62
CA VAL A 635 -9.08 1.46 -10.78
C VAL A 635 -8.15 2.67 -10.86
N ILE A 636 -7.95 3.35 -9.73
CA ILE A 636 -6.90 4.38 -9.57
C ILE A 636 -5.57 3.64 -9.43
N GLY A 637 -5.12 3.14 -10.57
CA GLY A 637 -3.76 2.73 -10.84
C GLY A 637 -3.60 3.14 -12.29
N GLY A 638 -2.70 4.07 -12.56
CA GLY A 638 -2.57 4.60 -13.90
C GLY A 638 -2.49 3.46 -14.90
N THR A 639 -3.18 3.59 -16.03
CA THR A 639 -3.12 2.54 -17.06
C THR A 639 -1.66 2.21 -17.36
N ASP A 640 -1.34 1.02 -17.88
CA ASP A 640 0.05 0.69 -18.32
C ASP A 640 0.67 1.85 -19.15
N GLU A 641 -0.19 2.63 -19.80
CA GLU A 641 0.10 3.83 -20.56
C GLU A 641 0.55 5.05 -19.73
N GLU A 642 -0.04 5.31 -18.57
CA GLU A 642 0.34 6.40 -17.65
C GLU A 642 1.64 6.07 -16.91
N ILE A 643 1.88 4.80 -16.61
CA ILE A 643 3.13 4.32 -16.00
C ILE A 643 4.31 4.50 -16.96
N LEU A 644 4.13 4.16 -18.25
CA LEU A 644 5.14 4.39 -19.28
C LEU A 644 5.43 5.87 -19.52
N ASP A 645 4.39 6.72 -19.48
CA ASP A 645 4.54 8.17 -19.62
C ASP A 645 5.24 8.79 -18.39
N ALA A 646 4.99 8.28 -17.17
CA ALA A 646 5.67 8.69 -15.94
C ALA A 646 7.14 8.20 -15.84
N ALA A 647 7.48 7.09 -16.52
CA ALA A 647 8.84 6.54 -16.54
C ALA A 647 9.83 7.34 -17.41
N GLY A 648 9.42 8.51 -17.94
CA GLY A 648 10.32 9.42 -18.65
C GLY A 648 10.66 8.99 -20.07
N PHE A 649 9.85 8.15 -20.73
CA PHE A 649 9.97 7.88 -22.16
C PHE A 649 9.42 9.01 -23.05
N GLU A 650 9.59 10.26 -22.60
CA GLU A 650 9.61 11.39 -23.50
C GLU A 650 10.99 11.45 -24.17
N GLU A 651 11.04 10.92 -25.40
CA GLU A 651 12.04 11.21 -26.43
C GLU A 651 13.47 10.63 -26.23
N TYR A 652 13.81 9.73 -27.15
CA TYR A 652 14.87 10.02 -28.12
C TYR A 652 14.25 10.15 -29.52
#